data_AF-A0A1Y4C4K0-F1
#
_entry.id   AF-A0A1Y4C4K0-F1
#
_cell.length_a   1.000
_cell.length_b   1.000
_cell.length_c   1.000
_cell.angle_alpha   90.00
_cell.angle_beta   90.00
_cell.angle_gamma   90.00
#
_symmetry.space_group_name_H-M   'P 1'
#
loop_
_entity.id
_entity.type
_entity.pdbx_description
1 polymer ?
#
loop_
_entity_poly.entity_id
_entity_poly.type
_entity_poly.pdbx_seq_one_letter_code
_entity_poly.pdbx_strand_id
1 'polypeptide(L)'
;MKKRLLSLLTAAALLCTLLSTTALARETDFFDAWPEDVDFNTLTWGPADAGELYGLLEDLKAACAQSNNEARVLELMEQVETEWEDLQTRYAVCTVAYYRDVTAVAQDYVAWGQLMVEAQNAYILAQRELLQSQYGQALAQAVGMEAEELLAQLTPDDQRQQELMSRDQELINDYWTAVGAEYEVTWQDRSWTQAELDQDESLTPEEAGQVQRLLDQARNAAAVSILLEMVEVRNEYARSKGYDNYASYAYENVYYRDYSLEDAQQLYAQVKEEIAPLLNQIPLVVQNREELFDDQLSDYVADLTQEETLELVEPCVEEVSSEYAELFRYMRENNLADIGPLDTKMDVGFTTDLPAYRSAVMFNCPSGSYYDVESLLHEFGHYAEMCLSDAVGGGFECIDVAEIDSQGLELLSLNFADQMFPQAGDAYRVRVLYQLLTNVANGCLMDEFQAALYAGGDWTAEELNALMEELLEEYDIVGMFGDNSDYNWVLISHTFESPMYYISYATSALSALELFLDAQTDFDGAADTYLSLVAMGTGLGYREAVREAGLSDIFQAGAVSALAQRLQDYLNGQVYDLPQMADLEGHWSSDAALFCTAVGLFRGDGAGSFRPDGTMTRAQMVTILWRLMGQPEPEGAPVSFTDVADGVWYAQAVQWAAQTGIVKGTGSARFEPDGLVTWEQLAVVLDRLLGEDSALGGELDSQGVLTRGEAAVLFQRLLTGDLAA
;
A
#
# COMPACT_ATOMS: atom_id res chain seq x y z
N MET A 1 -21.60 62.42 19.32
CA MET A 1 -21.85 61.70 18.04
C MET A 1 -20.59 61.10 17.42
N LYS A 2 -19.49 61.84 17.19
CA LYS A 2 -18.29 61.27 16.52
C LYS A 2 -17.57 60.12 17.24
N LYS A 3 -17.55 60.07 18.59
CA LYS A 3 -16.95 58.95 19.34
C LYS A 3 -17.80 57.66 19.36
N ARG A 4 -19.12 57.74 19.14
CA ARG A 4 -20.00 56.56 19.03
C ARG A 4 -20.03 55.98 17.60
N LEU A 5 -19.82 56.82 16.59
CA LEU A 5 -19.72 56.36 15.20
C LEU A 5 -18.39 55.62 14.94
N LEU A 6 -17.29 56.06 15.59
CA LEU A 6 -15.99 55.42 15.44
C LEU A 6 -15.93 54.06 16.15
N SER A 7 -16.64 53.89 17.28
CA SER A 7 -16.75 52.62 18.01
C SER A 7 -17.70 51.63 17.33
N LEU A 8 -18.75 52.10 16.64
CA LEU A 8 -19.58 51.24 15.80
C LEU A 8 -18.88 50.81 14.49
N LEU A 9 -18.00 51.66 13.93
CA LEU A 9 -17.19 51.30 12.76
C LEU A 9 -15.98 50.41 13.10
N THR A 10 -15.44 50.48 14.33
CA THR A 10 -14.44 49.50 14.80
C THR A 10 -15.09 48.19 15.24
N ALA A 11 -16.30 48.22 15.82
CA ALA A 11 -17.06 46.99 16.08
C ALA A 11 -17.53 46.31 14.78
N ALA A 12 -17.91 47.06 13.74
CA ALA A 12 -18.25 46.49 12.44
C ALA A 12 -17.01 46.02 11.63
N ALA A 13 -15.85 46.64 11.82
CA ALA A 13 -14.59 46.16 11.22
C ALA A 13 -14.04 44.92 11.95
N LEU A 14 -14.25 44.78 13.27
CA LEU A 14 -13.91 43.57 14.03
C LEU A 14 -14.95 42.45 13.91
N LEU A 15 -16.20 42.75 13.53
CA LEU A 15 -17.20 41.73 13.16
C LEU A 15 -17.11 41.29 11.69
N CYS A 16 -16.35 41.99 10.84
CA CYS A 16 -16.15 41.61 9.43
C CYS A 16 -14.76 41.00 9.15
N THR A 17 -13.93 40.78 10.18
CA THR A 17 -12.63 40.07 10.05
C THR A 17 -12.50 38.89 11.03
N LEU A 18 -13.63 38.44 11.60
CA LEU A 18 -13.75 37.17 12.36
C LEU A 18 -14.77 36.23 11.69
N LEU A 19 -14.97 36.42 10.39
CA LEU A 19 -15.49 35.38 9.51
C LEU A 19 -14.31 34.91 8.65
N SER A 20 -13.25 34.41 9.29
CA SER A 20 -12.74 33.13 8.81
C SER A 20 -13.87 32.17 9.15
N THR A 21 -14.66 31.82 8.14
CA THR A 21 -15.42 30.58 8.21
C THR A 21 -14.35 29.48 8.30
N THR A 22 -13.83 29.22 9.51
CA THR A 22 -13.61 27.82 9.86
C THR A 22 -15.00 27.24 9.67
N ALA A 23 -15.20 26.48 8.60
CA ALA A 23 -16.36 25.60 8.55
C ALA A 23 -16.33 24.88 9.90
N LEU A 24 -17.40 24.98 10.69
CA LEU A 24 -17.49 24.10 11.84
C LEU A 24 -17.47 22.69 11.24
N ALA A 25 -16.56 21.84 11.72
CA ALA A 25 -16.47 20.46 11.29
C ALA A 25 -17.87 19.85 11.21
N ARG A 26 -18.10 19.06 10.17
CA ARG A 26 -19.42 18.52 9.84
C ARG A 26 -19.82 17.48 10.89
N GLU A 27 -20.90 17.72 11.62
CA GLU A 27 -21.51 16.72 12.51
C GLU A 27 -22.14 15.59 11.69
N THR A 28 -21.87 14.34 12.09
CA THR A 28 -22.52 13.14 11.57
C THR A 28 -23.26 12.41 12.70
N ASP A 29 -23.86 11.26 12.42
CA ASP A 29 -24.56 10.41 13.40
C ASP A 29 -24.10 8.94 13.25
N PHE A 30 -22.84 8.71 12.84
CA PHE A 30 -22.32 7.35 12.58
C PHE A 30 -21.88 6.60 13.84
N PHE A 31 -21.45 7.33 14.88
CA PHE A 31 -20.82 6.73 16.05
C PHE A 31 -21.63 7.01 17.32
N ASP A 32 -22.05 5.94 17.99
CA ASP A 32 -22.66 6.01 19.33
C ASP A 32 -21.63 5.77 20.45
N ALA A 33 -20.48 5.20 20.08
CA ALA A 33 -19.39 4.81 20.95
C ALA A 33 -18.32 5.91 21.12
N TRP A 34 -17.65 5.92 22.28
CA TRP A 34 -16.56 6.85 22.54
C TRP A 34 -15.55 6.28 23.55
N PRO A 35 -14.25 6.58 23.41
CA PRO A 35 -13.23 6.17 24.38
C PRO A 35 -13.44 6.76 25.78
N GLU A 36 -12.96 6.04 26.79
CA GLU A 36 -12.91 6.48 28.18
C GLU A 36 -11.62 7.27 28.49
N ASP A 37 -11.66 8.17 29.48
CA ASP A 37 -10.50 9.00 29.87
C ASP A 37 -9.27 8.14 30.29
N VAL A 38 -8.16 8.25 29.55
CA VAL A 38 -6.87 7.64 29.88
C VAL A 38 -5.70 8.56 29.55
N ASP A 39 -4.66 8.62 30.38
CA ASP A 39 -3.37 9.23 29.99
C ASP A 39 -2.34 8.11 29.85
N PHE A 40 -1.89 7.85 28.62
CA PHE A 40 -0.98 6.74 28.31
C PHE A 40 0.30 6.77 29.14
N ASN A 41 0.82 7.97 29.43
CA ASN A 41 2.04 8.14 30.21
C ASN A 41 1.90 7.70 31.68
N THR A 42 0.69 7.47 32.16
CA THR A 42 0.40 7.00 33.52
C THR A 42 0.23 5.49 33.61
N LEU A 43 0.08 4.80 32.48
CA LEU A 43 -0.14 3.36 32.43
C LEU A 43 1.15 2.59 32.75
N THR A 44 0.99 1.41 33.36
CA THR A 44 2.09 0.49 33.68
C THR A 44 1.64 -0.95 33.48
N TRP A 45 2.53 -1.82 32.99
CA TRP A 45 2.24 -3.25 32.86
C TRP A 45 2.49 -4.03 34.16
N GLY A 46 3.58 -3.74 34.87
CA GLY A 46 3.96 -4.49 36.07
C GLY A 46 4.41 -5.94 35.76
N PRO A 47 4.57 -6.80 36.79
CA PRO A 47 4.93 -8.20 36.57
C PRO A 47 3.83 -8.94 35.79
N ALA A 48 4.22 -9.80 34.86
CA ALA A 48 3.29 -10.70 34.16
C ALA A 48 2.59 -11.63 35.18
N ASP A 49 1.30 -11.40 35.44
CA ASP A 49 0.46 -12.16 36.36
C ASP A 49 -1.01 -12.13 35.90
N ALA A 50 -1.63 -13.31 35.73
CA ALA A 50 -3.05 -13.48 35.39
C ALA A 50 -3.82 -14.23 36.51
N GLY A 51 -3.30 -14.21 37.75
CA GLY A 51 -3.89 -14.93 38.88
C GLY A 51 -5.32 -14.49 39.22
N GLU A 52 -5.66 -13.23 39.02
CA GLU A 52 -7.02 -12.70 39.21
C GLU A 52 -7.98 -13.27 38.16
N LEU A 53 -7.63 -13.19 36.88
CA LEU A 53 -8.36 -13.85 35.79
C LEU A 53 -8.62 -15.32 36.10
N TYR A 54 -7.57 -16.09 36.45
CA TYR A 54 -7.72 -17.52 36.75
C TYR A 54 -8.65 -17.76 37.94
N GLY A 55 -8.61 -16.92 38.97
CA GLY A 55 -9.53 -16.98 40.10
C GLY A 55 -10.98 -16.74 39.69
N LEU A 56 -11.22 -15.70 38.88
CA LEU A 56 -12.53 -15.34 38.35
C LEU A 56 -13.10 -16.43 37.45
N LEU A 57 -12.28 -17.01 36.56
CA LEU A 57 -12.69 -18.13 35.70
C LEU A 57 -13.12 -19.36 36.52
N GLU A 58 -12.42 -19.68 37.61
CA GLU A 58 -12.81 -20.79 38.50
C GLU A 58 -14.10 -20.48 39.29
N ASP A 59 -14.28 -19.25 39.77
CA ASP A 59 -15.51 -18.82 40.42
C ASP A 59 -16.71 -18.85 39.45
N LEU A 60 -16.49 -18.45 38.20
CA LEU A 60 -17.48 -18.47 37.12
C LEU A 60 -17.92 -19.90 36.78
N LYS A 61 -16.97 -20.83 36.64
CA LYS A 61 -17.28 -22.27 36.50
C LYS A 61 -18.08 -22.80 37.69
N ALA A 62 -17.67 -22.44 38.92
CA ALA A 62 -18.36 -22.88 40.14
C ALA A 62 -19.78 -22.31 40.26
N ALA A 63 -20.02 -21.09 39.76
CA ALA A 63 -21.35 -20.48 39.69
C ALA A 63 -22.23 -21.20 38.66
N CYS A 64 -21.69 -21.57 37.50
CA CYS A 64 -22.42 -22.26 36.44
C CYS A 64 -22.84 -23.69 36.82
N ALA A 65 -22.09 -24.35 37.70
CA ALA A 65 -22.45 -25.66 38.24
C ALA A 65 -23.67 -25.65 39.17
N GLN A 66 -24.14 -24.46 39.62
CA GLN A 66 -25.26 -24.31 40.54
C GLN A 66 -26.56 -23.94 39.79
N SER A 67 -27.69 -24.48 40.26
CA SER A 67 -29.02 -24.14 39.71
C SER A 67 -29.52 -22.78 40.26
N ASN A 68 -30.12 -21.96 39.39
CA ASN A 68 -30.69 -20.63 39.69
C ASN A 68 -29.68 -19.56 40.16
N ASN A 69 -28.57 -19.35 39.42
CA ASN A 69 -27.56 -18.33 39.74
C ASN A 69 -27.20 -17.39 38.57
N GLU A 70 -28.11 -17.21 37.62
CA GLU A 70 -27.92 -16.43 36.38
C GLU A 70 -27.32 -15.03 36.63
N ALA A 71 -27.83 -14.29 37.60
CA ALA A 71 -27.32 -12.95 37.93
C ALA A 71 -25.85 -12.95 38.38
N ARG A 72 -25.42 -13.98 39.13
CA ARG A 72 -24.02 -14.12 39.55
C ARG A 72 -23.12 -14.58 38.41
N VAL A 73 -23.65 -15.38 37.48
CA VAL A 73 -22.92 -15.79 36.27
C VAL A 73 -22.63 -14.55 35.42
N LEU A 74 -23.64 -13.73 35.15
CA LEU A 74 -23.47 -12.48 34.39
C LEU A 74 -22.51 -11.50 35.10
N GLU A 75 -22.63 -11.33 36.42
CA GLU A 75 -21.71 -10.49 37.21
C GLU A 75 -20.26 -10.98 37.13
N LEU A 76 -20.03 -12.31 37.19
CA LEU A 76 -18.70 -12.89 37.08
C LEU A 76 -18.14 -12.80 35.66
N MET A 77 -19.00 -12.83 34.64
CA MET A 77 -18.57 -12.62 33.26
C MET A 77 -18.09 -11.21 33.02
N GLU A 78 -18.85 -10.22 33.47
CA GLU A 78 -18.43 -8.81 33.41
C GLU A 78 -17.06 -8.62 34.11
N GLN A 79 -16.87 -9.23 35.29
CA GLN A 79 -15.57 -9.19 35.98
C GLN A 79 -14.44 -9.87 35.20
N VAL A 80 -14.74 -11.00 34.56
CA VAL A 80 -13.78 -11.75 33.73
C VAL A 80 -13.40 -10.95 32.48
N GLU A 81 -14.37 -10.29 31.83
CA GLU A 81 -14.16 -9.41 30.68
C GLU A 81 -13.32 -8.19 31.08
N THR A 82 -13.68 -7.49 32.15
CA THR A 82 -12.88 -6.34 32.66
C THR A 82 -11.43 -6.72 32.97
N GLU A 83 -11.21 -7.87 33.62
CA GLU A 83 -9.85 -8.34 33.92
C GLU A 83 -9.09 -8.76 32.65
N TRP A 84 -9.79 -9.34 31.67
CA TRP A 84 -9.22 -9.69 30.37
C TRP A 84 -8.76 -8.44 29.61
N GLU A 85 -9.60 -7.41 29.57
CA GLU A 85 -9.30 -6.12 28.95
C GLU A 85 -8.13 -5.40 29.65
N ASP A 86 -8.04 -5.47 30.99
CA ASP A 86 -6.90 -4.93 31.74
C ASP A 86 -5.59 -5.68 31.41
N LEU A 87 -5.61 -7.00 31.31
CA LEU A 87 -4.44 -7.79 30.89
C LEU A 87 -3.99 -7.43 29.47
N GLN A 88 -4.93 -7.33 28.51
CA GLN A 88 -4.64 -6.91 27.14
C GLN A 88 -4.03 -5.50 27.12
N THR A 89 -4.63 -4.56 27.86
CA THR A 89 -4.14 -3.18 27.97
C THR A 89 -2.72 -3.13 28.54
N ARG A 90 -2.42 -3.90 29.60
CA ARG A 90 -1.06 -3.97 30.17
C ARG A 90 -0.07 -4.57 29.20
N TYR A 91 -0.48 -5.59 28.43
CA TYR A 91 0.36 -6.16 27.40
C TYR A 91 0.65 -5.17 26.27
N ALA A 92 -0.35 -4.41 25.82
CA ALA A 92 -0.18 -3.35 24.82
C ALA A 92 0.84 -2.29 25.29
N VAL A 93 0.76 -1.83 26.54
CA VAL A 93 1.73 -0.88 27.11
C VAL A 93 3.15 -1.48 27.15
N CYS A 94 3.29 -2.77 27.51
CA CYS A 94 4.57 -3.48 27.47
C CYS A 94 5.11 -3.59 26.02
N THR A 95 4.22 -3.84 25.06
CA THR A 95 4.54 -3.95 23.64
C THR A 95 5.06 -2.63 23.09
N VAL A 96 4.35 -1.51 23.30
CA VAL A 96 4.84 -0.18 22.91
C VAL A 96 6.20 0.12 23.54
N ALA A 97 6.38 -0.18 24.83
CA ALA A 97 7.68 0.00 25.49
C ALA A 97 8.79 -0.84 24.81
N TYR A 98 8.49 -2.08 24.42
CA TYR A 98 9.41 -2.98 23.72
C TYR A 98 9.87 -2.40 22.38
N TYR A 99 8.94 -1.92 21.56
CA TYR A 99 9.28 -1.33 20.26
C TYR A 99 10.03 0.01 20.40
N ARG A 100 9.91 0.73 21.52
CA ARG A 100 10.73 1.91 21.83
C ARG A 100 12.18 1.61 22.19
N ASP A 101 12.43 0.51 22.92
CA ASP A 101 13.77 0.07 23.32
C ASP A 101 13.78 -1.42 23.68
N VAL A 102 14.04 -2.25 22.67
CA VAL A 102 14.12 -3.71 22.80
C VAL A 102 15.06 -4.13 23.94
N THR A 103 16.20 -3.46 24.09
CA THR A 103 17.23 -3.84 25.06
C THR A 103 16.80 -3.61 26.50
N ALA A 104 15.90 -2.65 26.74
CA ALA A 104 15.43 -2.31 28.08
C ALA A 104 14.33 -3.27 28.58
N VAL A 105 13.50 -3.82 27.70
CA VAL A 105 12.23 -4.49 28.06
C VAL A 105 12.03 -5.88 27.47
N ALA A 106 13.00 -6.44 26.73
CA ALA A 106 12.88 -7.78 26.13
C ALA A 106 12.45 -8.89 27.10
N GLN A 107 12.93 -8.88 28.35
CA GLN A 107 12.55 -9.90 29.35
C GLN A 107 11.08 -9.80 29.75
N ASP A 108 10.57 -8.58 29.93
CA ASP A 108 9.18 -8.35 30.30
C ASP A 108 8.26 -8.69 29.13
N TYR A 109 8.61 -8.26 27.91
CA TYR A 109 7.85 -8.55 26.70
C TYR A 109 7.67 -10.06 26.46
N VAL A 110 8.75 -10.84 26.57
CA VAL A 110 8.70 -12.31 26.43
C VAL A 110 7.84 -12.94 27.54
N ALA A 111 7.97 -12.48 28.78
CA ALA A 111 7.19 -13.01 29.89
C ALA A 111 5.69 -12.71 29.73
N TRP A 112 5.34 -11.49 29.30
CA TRP A 112 3.96 -11.10 29.00
C TRP A 112 3.39 -11.85 27.81
N GLY A 113 4.13 -12.02 26.71
CA GLY A 113 3.67 -12.80 25.56
C GLY A 113 3.34 -14.24 25.93
N GLN A 114 4.18 -14.89 26.75
CA GLN A 114 3.89 -16.23 27.28
C GLN A 114 2.64 -16.26 28.15
N LEU A 115 2.49 -15.29 29.05
CA LEU A 115 1.31 -15.17 29.91
C LEU A 115 0.04 -14.99 29.09
N MET A 116 0.04 -14.10 28.09
CA MET A 116 -1.16 -13.82 27.28
C MET A 116 -1.62 -15.06 26.53
N VAL A 117 -0.70 -15.85 25.97
CA VAL A 117 -1.04 -17.14 25.34
C VAL A 117 -1.66 -18.12 26.34
N GLU A 118 -1.09 -18.26 27.53
CA GLU A 118 -1.66 -19.13 28.58
C GLU A 118 -3.04 -18.65 29.06
N ALA A 119 -3.19 -17.35 29.27
CA ALA A 119 -4.40 -16.71 29.75
C ALA A 119 -5.53 -16.79 28.71
N GLN A 120 -5.23 -16.52 27.42
CA GLN A 120 -6.18 -16.65 26.32
C GLN A 120 -6.71 -18.08 26.20
N ASN A 121 -5.83 -19.08 26.31
CA ASN A 121 -6.23 -20.48 26.29
C ASN A 121 -7.17 -20.83 27.45
N ALA A 122 -6.86 -20.36 28.67
CA ALA A 122 -7.72 -20.57 29.82
C ALA A 122 -9.09 -19.88 29.65
N TYR A 123 -9.09 -18.67 29.11
CA TYR A 123 -10.29 -17.87 28.81
C TYR A 123 -11.19 -18.57 27.79
N ILE A 124 -10.65 -18.99 26.64
CA ILE A 124 -11.38 -19.74 25.60
C ILE A 124 -11.98 -21.04 26.16
N LEU A 125 -11.21 -21.81 26.94
CA LEU A 125 -11.69 -23.05 27.54
C LEU A 125 -12.85 -22.80 28.52
N ALA A 126 -12.78 -21.73 29.29
CA ALA A 126 -13.87 -21.33 30.18
C ALA A 126 -15.11 -20.91 29.40
N GLN A 127 -14.98 -20.04 28.38
CA GLN A 127 -16.10 -19.65 27.51
C GLN A 127 -16.81 -20.87 26.90
N ARG A 128 -16.04 -21.84 26.41
CA ARG A 128 -16.60 -23.09 25.87
C ARG A 128 -17.40 -23.88 26.91
N GLU A 129 -16.87 -24.04 28.12
CA GLU A 129 -17.58 -24.73 29.22
C GLU A 129 -18.88 -24.00 29.59
N LEU A 130 -18.87 -22.67 29.55
CA LEU A 130 -20.02 -21.82 29.84
C LEU A 130 -21.11 -21.94 28.77
N LEU A 131 -20.74 -21.94 27.49
CA LEU A 131 -21.68 -22.12 26.38
C LEU A 131 -22.35 -23.50 26.38
N GLN A 132 -21.68 -24.52 26.95
CA GLN A 132 -22.25 -25.86 27.12
C GLN A 132 -23.14 -25.98 28.36
N SER A 133 -23.19 -24.96 29.21
CA SER A 133 -24.01 -24.93 30.42
C SER A 133 -25.48 -24.60 30.11
N GLN A 134 -26.36 -24.69 31.13
CA GLN A 134 -27.75 -24.26 31.00
C GLN A 134 -27.93 -22.76 30.72
N TYR A 135 -26.88 -21.96 30.90
CA TYR A 135 -26.88 -20.52 30.65
C TYR A 135 -26.41 -20.18 29.23
N GLY A 136 -25.81 -21.13 28.49
CA GLY A 136 -25.11 -20.87 27.22
C GLY A 136 -25.94 -20.12 26.18
N GLN A 137 -27.25 -20.34 26.10
CA GLN A 137 -28.11 -19.61 25.18
C GLN A 137 -28.27 -18.12 25.55
N ALA A 138 -28.38 -17.82 26.84
CA ALA A 138 -28.42 -16.42 27.30
C ALA A 138 -27.07 -15.73 27.09
N LEU A 139 -25.97 -16.49 27.23
CA LEU A 139 -24.61 -15.97 27.01
C LEU A 139 -24.36 -15.65 25.54
N ALA A 140 -24.72 -16.55 24.63
CA ALA A 140 -24.57 -16.30 23.21
C ALA A 140 -25.43 -15.11 22.74
N GLN A 141 -26.66 -14.99 23.26
CA GLN A 141 -27.51 -13.82 23.00
C GLN A 141 -26.90 -12.51 23.50
N ALA A 142 -26.13 -12.53 24.59
CA ALA A 142 -25.47 -11.33 25.10
C ALA A 142 -24.40 -10.80 24.14
N VAL A 143 -23.77 -11.69 23.35
CA VAL A 143 -22.78 -11.34 22.32
C VAL A 143 -23.38 -11.37 20.90
N GLY A 144 -24.70 -11.37 20.76
CA GLY A 144 -25.38 -11.29 19.46
C GLY A 144 -25.31 -12.53 18.58
N MET A 145 -24.82 -13.67 19.10
CA MET A 145 -24.63 -14.90 18.33
C MET A 145 -25.52 -16.04 18.83
N GLU A 146 -25.71 -17.07 18.00
CA GLU A 146 -26.29 -18.31 18.48
C GLU A 146 -25.23 -19.16 19.21
N ALA A 147 -25.63 -19.83 20.30
CA ALA A 147 -24.67 -20.56 21.14
C ALA A 147 -23.94 -21.66 20.37
N GLU A 148 -24.61 -22.29 19.40
CA GLU A 148 -24.04 -23.33 18.55
C GLU A 148 -22.97 -22.79 17.59
N GLU A 149 -23.15 -21.55 17.10
CA GLU A 149 -22.22 -20.86 16.21
C GLU A 149 -20.95 -20.47 16.95
N LEU A 150 -21.11 -19.82 18.11
CA LEU A 150 -19.98 -19.45 18.99
C LEU A 150 -19.21 -20.70 19.50
N LEU A 151 -19.91 -21.80 19.79
CA LEU A 151 -19.27 -23.07 20.17
C LEU A 151 -18.49 -23.74 19.03
N ALA A 152 -18.95 -23.59 17.79
CA ALA A 152 -18.26 -24.12 16.62
C ALA A 152 -16.92 -23.41 16.42
N GLN A 153 -16.90 -22.09 16.63
CA GLN A 153 -15.71 -21.25 16.53
C GLN A 153 -14.70 -21.52 17.65
N LEU A 154 -15.16 -21.76 18.88
CA LEU A 154 -14.29 -22.11 20.02
C LEU A 154 -13.93 -23.60 20.07
N THR A 155 -13.80 -24.28 18.92
CA THR A 155 -13.42 -25.70 18.89
C THR A 155 -11.92 -25.84 19.13
N PRO A 156 -11.48 -26.37 20.29
CA PRO A 156 -10.07 -26.44 20.61
C PRO A 156 -9.37 -27.42 19.69
N ASP A 157 -8.14 -27.12 19.39
CA ASP A 157 -7.26 -28.02 18.66
C ASP A 157 -7.03 -29.31 19.44
N ASP A 158 -7.05 -30.43 18.72
CA ASP A 158 -6.62 -31.71 19.26
C ASP A 158 -5.11 -31.73 19.51
N GLN A 159 -4.61 -32.78 20.17
CA GLN A 159 -3.19 -32.87 20.50
C GLN A 159 -2.29 -32.75 19.27
N ARG A 160 -2.68 -33.34 18.13
CA ARG A 160 -1.87 -33.29 16.91
C ARG A 160 -1.88 -31.87 16.31
N GLN A 161 -3.04 -31.22 16.30
CA GLN A 161 -3.18 -29.83 15.86
C GLN A 161 -2.34 -28.88 16.71
N GLN A 162 -2.33 -29.05 18.04
CA GLN A 162 -1.48 -28.27 18.95
C GLN A 162 0.02 -28.51 18.71
N GLU A 163 0.42 -29.76 18.46
CA GLU A 163 1.80 -30.11 18.10
C GLU A 163 2.23 -29.43 16.78
N LEU A 164 1.33 -29.37 15.79
CA LEU A 164 1.58 -28.69 14.51
C LEU A 164 1.75 -27.18 14.70
N MET A 165 0.85 -26.52 15.44
CA MET A 165 0.98 -25.08 15.72
C MET A 165 2.25 -24.74 16.51
N SER A 166 2.60 -25.59 17.49
CA SER A 166 3.85 -25.42 18.24
C SER A 166 5.07 -25.51 17.32
N ARG A 167 5.06 -26.47 16.37
CA ARG A 167 6.15 -26.60 15.40
C ARG A 167 6.20 -25.41 14.44
N ASP A 168 5.06 -24.89 13.99
CA ASP A 168 5.00 -23.70 13.15
C ASP A 168 5.65 -22.49 13.85
N GLN A 169 5.34 -22.29 15.14
CA GLN A 169 5.93 -21.23 15.94
C GLN A 169 7.46 -21.40 16.14
N GLU A 170 7.94 -22.63 16.32
CA GLU A 170 9.38 -22.92 16.35
C GLU A 170 10.04 -22.56 15.01
N LEU A 171 9.40 -22.92 13.90
CA LEU A 171 9.90 -22.62 12.56
C LEU A 171 9.98 -21.12 12.29
N ILE A 172 9.06 -20.30 12.81
CA ILE A 172 9.14 -18.84 12.72
C ILE A 172 10.41 -18.32 13.41
N ASN A 173 10.77 -18.87 14.57
CA ASN A 173 12.02 -18.53 15.26
C ASN A 173 13.25 -19.02 14.48
N ASP A 174 13.18 -20.21 13.88
CA ASP A 174 14.24 -20.73 13.03
C ASP A 174 14.45 -19.83 11.79
N TYR A 175 13.36 -19.30 11.21
CA TYR A 175 13.40 -18.35 10.09
C TYR A 175 14.16 -17.07 10.47
N TRP A 176 13.81 -16.42 11.59
CA TRP A 176 14.53 -15.23 12.06
C TRP A 176 15.99 -15.51 12.34
N THR A 177 16.29 -16.69 12.87
CA THR A 177 17.67 -17.15 13.07
C THR A 177 18.41 -17.30 11.74
N ALA A 178 17.76 -17.83 10.71
CA ALA A 178 18.35 -17.97 9.38
C ALA A 178 18.58 -16.61 8.70
N VAL A 179 17.58 -15.73 8.70
CA VAL A 179 17.70 -14.40 8.07
C VAL A 179 18.75 -13.54 8.76
N GLY A 180 18.88 -13.63 10.09
CA GLY A 180 19.89 -12.91 10.87
C GLY A 180 21.27 -13.57 10.93
N ALA A 181 21.46 -14.73 10.30
CA ALA A 181 22.75 -15.44 10.34
C ALA A 181 23.81 -14.79 9.45
N GLU A 182 25.08 -14.87 9.87
CA GLU A 182 26.22 -14.55 9.02
C GLU A 182 26.60 -15.79 8.18
N TYR A 183 26.49 -15.67 6.85
CA TYR A 183 26.84 -16.73 5.92
C TYR A 183 28.27 -16.56 5.39
N GLU A 184 28.92 -17.69 5.10
CA GLU A 184 30.26 -17.75 4.50
C GLU A 184 30.19 -18.40 3.11
N VAL A 185 30.64 -17.68 2.08
CA VAL A 185 30.66 -18.16 0.69
C VAL A 185 32.05 -18.06 0.09
N THR A 186 32.38 -18.95 -0.85
CA THR A 186 33.68 -18.94 -1.53
C THR A 186 33.57 -18.36 -2.93
N TRP A 187 34.35 -17.32 -3.23
CA TRP A 187 34.46 -16.73 -4.57
C TRP A 187 35.90 -16.30 -4.86
N GLN A 188 36.40 -16.64 -6.06
CA GLN A 188 37.82 -16.45 -6.47
C GLN A 188 38.85 -16.99 -5.44
N ASP A 189 38.62 -18.20 -4.91
CA ASP A 189 39.48 -18.86 -3.90
C ASP A 189 39.63 -18.09 -2.57
N ARG A 190 38.78 -17.09 -2.32
CA ARG A 190 38.64 -16.38 -1.04
C ARG A 190 37.28 -16.67 -0.42
N SER A 191 37.25 -16.77 0.91
CA SER A 191 36.01 -16.80 1.68
C SER A 191 35.52 -15.37 1.93
N TRP A 192 34.21 -15.22 1.91
CA TRP A 192 33.51 -13.95 2.08
C TRP A 192 32.36 -14.12 3.05
N THR A 193 32.25 -13.22 4.02
CA THR A 193 31.03 -12.91 4.77
C THR A 193 30.53 -11.50 4.43
N GLN A 194 29.32 -11.14 4.88
CA GLN A 194 28.82 -9.77 4.72
C GLN A 194 29.78 -8.74 5.34
N ALA A 195 30.26 -9.01 6.57
CA ALA A 195 31.20 -8.11 7.25
C ALA A 195 32.54 -7.96 6.51
N GLU A 196 32.99 -9.01 5.81
CA GLU A 196 34.20 -8.94 4.98
C GLU A 196 33.95 -8.17 3.68
N LEU A 197 32.78 -8.31 3.05
CA LEU A 197 32.40 -7.58 1.85
C LEU A 197 32.26 -6.08 2.14
N ASP A 198 31.57 -5.71 3.22
CA ASP A 198 31.33 -4.31 3.61
C ASP A 198 32.63 -3.53 3.90
N GLN A 199 33.70 -4.24 4.27
CA GLN A 199 35.01 -3.66 4.60
C GLN A 199 36.01 -3.73 3.43
N ASP A 200 35.66 -4.38 2.32
CA ASP A 200 36.58 -4.59 1.19
C ASP A 200 36.50 -3.45 0.18
N GLU A 201 37.61 -2.71 0.05
CA GLU A 201 37.74 -1.62 -0.94
C GLU A 201 38.41 -2.10 -2.25
N SER A 202 38.71 -3.40 -2.39
CA SER A 202 39.51 -3.93 -3.50
C SER A 202 38.67 -4.48 -4.65
N LEU A 203 37.45 -4.93 -4.37
CA LEU A 203 36.50 -5.37 -5.39
C LEU A 203 35.97 -4.20 -6.21
N THR A 204 35.76 -4.43 -7.50
CA THR A 204 34.91 -3.55 -8.31
C THR A 204 33.44 -3.71 -7.90
N PRO A 205 32.55 -2.73 -8.21
CA PRO A 205 31.12 -2.86 -7.90
C PRO A 205 30.45 -4.12 -8.47
N GLU A 206 30.84 -4.54 -9.68
CA GLU A 206 30.34 -5.77 -10.31
C GLU A 206 30.78 -7.03 -9.55
N GLU A 207 32.04 -7.07 -9.10
CA GLU A 207 32.57 -8.18 -8.32
C GLU A 207 31.95 -8.23 -6.91
N ALA A 208 31.76 -7.07 -6.27
CA ALA A 208 31.06 -6.96 -4.99
C ALA A 208 29.62 -7.44 -5.12
N GLY A 209 28.91 -7.05 -6.18
CA GLY A 209 27.56 -7.54 -6.48
C GLY A 209 27.50 -9.07 -6.67
N GLN A 210 28.51 -9.67 -7.30
CA GLN A 210 28.59 -11.12 -7.44
C GLN A 210 28.79 -11.85 -6.11
N VAL A 211 29.60 -11.28 -5.19
CA VAL A 211 29.76 -11.83 -3.84
C VAL A 211 28.48 -11.65 -3.03
N GLN A 212 27.86 -10.47 -3.08
CA GLN A 212 26.58 -10.19 -2.42
C GLN A 212 25.51 -11.18 -2.86
N ARG A 213 25.39 -11.43 -4.17
CA ARG A 213 24.43 -12.40 -4.72
C ARG A 213 24.63 -13.81 -4.17
N LEU A 214 25.88 -14.26 -3.97
CA LEU A 214 26.16 -15.57 -3.38
C LEU A 214 25.78 -15.64 -1.90
N LEU A 215 26.01 -14.55 -1.14
CA LEU A 215 25.59 -14.43 0.25
C LEU A 215 24.05 -14.46 0.37
N ASP A 216 23.37 -13.69 -0.47
CA ASP A 216 21.91 -13.64 -0.52
C ASP A 216 21.31 -14.99 -0.93
N GLN A 217 21.92 -15.70 -1.89
CA GLN A 217 21.54 -17.05 -2.27
C GLN A 217 21.70 -18.05 -1.10
N ALA A 218 22.76 -17.94 -0.30
CA ALA A 218 22.98 -18.81 0.85
C ALA A 218 21.92 -18.58 1.95
N ARG A 219 21.57 -17.31 2.22
CA ARG A 219 20.47 -16.94 3.12
C ARG A 219 19.13 -17.45 2.62
N ASN A 220 18.83 -17.20 1.35
CA ASN A 220 17.61 -17.66 0.69
C ASN A 220 17.45 -19.18 0.78
N ALA A 221 18.49 -19.95 0.46
CA ALA A 221 18.42 -21.41 0.55
C ALA A 221 18.10 -21.92 1.97
N ALA A 222 18.64 -21.27 3.01
CA ALA A 222 18.34 -21.60 4.39
C ALA A 222 16.89 -21.24 4.77
N ALA A 223 16.44 -20.03 4.42
CA ALA A 223 15.08 -19.57 4.69
C ALA A 223 14.03 -20.42 3.94
N VAL A 224 14.25 -20.71 2.65
CA VAL A 224 13.34 -21.56 1.84
C VAL A 224 13.23 -22.96 2.43
N SER A 225 14.32 -23.55 2.93
CA SER A 225 14.25 -24.86 3.57
C SER A 225 13.30 -24.88 4.78
N ILE A 226 13.22 -23.76 5.52
CA ILE A 226 12.32 -23.60 6.67
C ILE A 226 10.89 -23.37 6.16
N LEU A 227 10.72 -22.53 5.14
CA LEU A 227 9.41 -22.26 4.52
C LEU A 227 8.73 -23.54 4.01
N LEU A 228 9.49 -24.43 3.36
CA LEU A 228 8.95 -25.69 2.85
C LEU A 228 8.46 -26.59 3.99
N GLU A 229 9.16 -26.62 5.14
CA GLU A 229 8.68 -27.33 6.32
C GLU A 229 7.42 -26.67 6.91
N MET A 230 7.36 -25.33 6.96
CA MET A 230 6.15 -24.61 7.38
C MET A 230 4.96 -24.96 6.49
N VAL A 231 5.15 -24.99 5.17
CA VAL A 231 4.10 -25.35 4.20
C VAL A 231 3.56 -26.76 4.45
N GLU A 232 4.44 -27.72 4.76
CA GLU A 232 4.02 -29.09 5.13
C GLU A 232 3.19 -29.10 6.42
N VAL A 233 3.67 -28.46 7.48
CA VAL A 233 3.00 -28.36 8.79
C VAL A 233 1.63 -27.70 8.66
N ARG A 234 1.58 -26.57 7.98
CA ARG A 234 0.36 -25.78 7.73
C ARG A 234 -0.65 -26.52 6.87
N ASN A 235 -0.21 -27.19 5.81
CA ASN A 235 -1.09 -28.02 4.99
C ASN A 235 -1.61 -29.25 5.75
N GLU A 236 -0.83 -29.85 6.65
CA GLU A 236 -1.33 -30.91 7.53
C GLU A 236 -2.41 -30.38 8.48
N TYR A 237 -2.17 -29.21 9.08
CA TYR A 237 -3.14 -28.54 9.95
C TYR A 237 -4.45 -28.25 9.20
N ALA A 238 -4.37 -27.61 8.03
CA ALA A 238 -5.53 -27.28 7.20
C ALA A 238 -6.35 -28.53 6.81
N ARG A 239 -5.69 -29.62 6.42
CA ARG A 239 -6.37 -30.90 6.11
C ARG A 239 -7.07 -31.50 7.32
N SER A 240 -6.51 -31.33 8.51
CA SER A 240 -7.18 -31.76 9.75
C SER A 240 -8.47 -30.97 10.03
N LYS A 241 -8.57 -29.75 9.50
CA LYS A 241 -9.76 -28.88 9.55
C LYS A 241 -10.71 -29.06 8.37
N GLY A 242 -10.38 -29.92 7.41
CA GLY A 242 -11.23 -30.24 6.25
C GLY A 242 -10.94 -29.44 4.97
N TYR A 243 -9.83 -28.70 4.93
CA TYR A 243 -9.40 -27.91 3.77
C TYR A 243 -8.37 -28.67 2.93
N ASP A 244 -8.29 -28.37 1.63
CA ASP A 244 -7.34 -29.03 0.74
C ASP A 244 -5.88 -28.61 1.03
N ASN A 245 -5.70 -27.32 1.34
CA ASN A 245 -4.43 -26.69 1.67
C ASN A 245 -4.62 -25.49 2.60
N TYR A 246 -3.52 -24.98 3.14
CA TYR A 246 -3.53 -23.87 4.09
C TYR A 246 -3.97 -22.55 3.47
N ALA A 247 -3.68 -22.28 2.20
CA ALA A 247 -4.14 -21.05 1.56
C ALA A 247 -5.67 -20.90 1.61
N SER A 248 -6.41 -21.97 1.29
CA SER A 248 -7.87 -21.98 1.41
C SER A 248 -8.37 -21.86 2.85
N TYR A 249 -7.69 -22.50 3.80
CA TYR A 249 -8.00 -22.39 5.23
C TYR A 249 -7.79 -20.96 5.74
N ALA A 250 -6.68 -20.33 5.35
CA ALA A 250 -6.29 -19.00 5.80
C ALA A 250 -7.28 -17.94 5.33
N TYR A 251 -7.68 -17.98 4.06
CA TYR A 251 -8.69 -17.08 3.52
C TYR A 251 -9.97 -17.07 4.36
N GLU A 252 -10.50 -18.25 4.69
CA GLU A 252 -11.81 -18.36 5.36
C GLU A 252 -11.73 -18.23 6.89
N ASN A 253 -10.68 -18.74 7.54
CA ASN A 253 -10.64 -18.90 9.00
C ASN A 253 -9.56 -18.08 9.70
N VAL A 254 -8.58 -17.55 8.96
CA VAL A 254 -7.56 -16.66 9.52
C VAL A 254 -7.92 -15.22 9.21
N TYR A 255 -8.32 -14.94 7.97
CA TYR A 255 -8.63 -13.57 7.50
C TYR A 255 -10.13 -13.31 7.25
N TYR A 256 -11.00 -14.31 7.50
CA TYR A 256 -12.46 -14.18 7.43
C TYR A 256 -13.00 -13.57 6.13
N ARG A 257 -12.38 -13.90 5.00
CA ARG A 257 -12.75 -13.39 3.68
C ARG A 257 -13.99 -14.09 3.16
N ASP A 258 -14.90 -13.29 2.59
CA ASP A 258 -16.10 -13.77 1.89
C ASP A 258 -15.89 -13.89 0.37
N TYR A 259 -14.62 -13.94 -0.06
CA TYR A 259 -14.18 -14.23 -1.42
C TYR A 259 -13.15 -15.37 -1.42
N SER A 260 -13.05 -16.05 -2.56
CA SER A 260 -12.25 -17.27 -2.70
C SER A 260 -10.89 -17.01 -3.37
N LEU A 261 -10.00 -18.01 -3.32
CA LEU A 261 -8.77 -18.01 -4.13
C LEU A 261 -9.06 -17.91 -5.64
N GLU A 262 -10.21 -18.39 -6.12
CA GLU A 262 -10.61 -18.27 -7.53
C GLU A 262 -11.01 -16.81 -7.87
N ASP A 263 -11.59 -16.08 -6.92
CA ASP A 263 -11.84 -14.64 -7.07
C ASP A 263 -10.51 -13.87 -7.09
N ALA A 264 -9.57 -14.21 -6.20
CA ALA A 264 -8.23 -13.61 -6.17
C ALA A 264 -7.47 -13.81 -7.49
N GLN A 265 -7.52 -15.01 -8.09
CA GLN A 265 -6.92 -15.29 -9.39
C GLN A 265 -7.44 -14.38 -10.52
N GLN A 266 -8.72 -14.02 -10.48
CA GLN A 266 -9.29 -13.07 -11.44
C GLN A 266 -8.81 -11.65 -11.17
N LEU A 267 -8.54 -11.30 -9.92
CA LEU A 267 -7.98 -10.01 -9.55
C LEU A 267 -6.53 -9.87 -10.05
N TYR A 268 -5.70 -10.90 -9.90
CA TYR A 268 -4.31 -10.90 -10.40
C TYR A 268 -4.23 -10.54 -11.89
N ALA A 269 -5.04 -11.20 -12.70
CA ALA A 269 -5.08 -10.96 -14.14
C ALA A 269 -5.50 -9.53 -14.48
N GLN A 270 -6.50 -8.99 -13.77
CA GLN A 270 -6.93 -7.61 -13.94
C GLN A 270 -5.86 -6.60 -13.51
N VAL A 271 -5.14 -6.88 -12.41
CA VAL A 271 -4.07 -5.99 -11.94
C VAL A 271 -2.90 -5.96 -12.94
N LYS A 272 -2.50 -7.12 -13.49
CA LYS A 272 -1.48 -7.18 -14.56
C LYS A 272 -1.91 -6.41 -15.81
N GLU A 273 -3.19 -6.51 -16.20
CA GLU A 273 -3.70 -5.88 -17.43
C GLU A 273 -3.98 -4.37 -17.28
N GLU A 274 -4.49 -3.93 -16.12
CA GLU A 274 -5.07 -2.60 -15.96
C GLU A 274 -4.26 -1.69 -15.02
N ILE A 275 -3.61 -2.25 -14.00
CA ILE A 275 -2.92 -1.49 -12.94
C ILE A 275 -1.42 -1.38 -13.22
N ALA A 276 -0.75 -2.49 -13.55
CA ALA A 276 0.68 -2.49 -13.86
C ALA A 276 1.06 -1.47 -14.96
N PRO A 277 0.30 -1.32 -16.06
CA PRO A 277 0.60 -0.30 -17.05
C PRO A 277 0.51 1.13 -16.51
N LEU A 278 -0.37 1.43 -15.55
CA LEU A 278 -0.45 2.76 -14.94
C LEU A 278 0.74 3.01 -14.02
N LEU A 279 1.11 2.02 -13.22
CA LEU A 279 2.28 2.05 -12.34
C LEU A 279 3.54 2.42 -13.12
N ASN A 280 3.78 1.75 -14.25
CA ASN A 280 5.00 1.95 -15.05
C ASN A 280 5.01 3.23 -15.88
N GLN A 281 3.84 3.83 -16.13
CA GLN A 281 3.76 5.13 -16.78
C GLN A 281 4.17 6.28 -15.86
N ILE A 282 3.90 6.20 -14.55
CA ILE A 282 4.15 7.30 -13.61
C ILE A 282 5.63 7.72 -13.60
N PRO A 283 6.63 6.82 -13.39
CA PRO A 283 8.04 7.20 -13.42
C PRO A 283 8.47 7.84 -14.74
N LEU A 284 7.94 7.39 -15.87
CA LEU A 284 8.26 7.94 -17.20
C LEU A 284 7.75 9.38 -17.38
N VAL A 285 6.57 9.68 -16.84
CA VAL A 285 6.01 11.04 -16.84
C VAL A 285 6.84 11.96 -15.96
N VAL A 286 7.22 11.45 -14.79
CA VAL A 286 8.01 12.16 -13.78
C VAL A 286 9.41 12.52 -14.28
N GLN A 287 10.08 11.65 -15.04
CA GLN A 287 11.44 11.92 -15.56
C GLN A 287 11.54 13.24 -16.34
N ASN A 288 10.45 13.70 -16.95
CA ASN A 288 10.41 14.95 -17.72
C ASN A 288 9.71 16.11 -16.98
N ARG A 289 9.31 15.89 -15.72
CA ARG A 289 8.63 16.83 -14.83
C ARG A 289 9.21 16.74 -13.42
N GLU A 290 10.43 17.27 -13.28
CA GLU A 290 11.22 17.25 -12.05
C GLU A 290 10.44 17.80 -10.83
N GLU A 291 9.46 18.69 -11.03
CA GLU A 291 8.60 19.22 -9.97
C GLU A 291 7.72 18.16 -9.28
N LEU A 292 7.39 17.04 -9.95
CA LEU A 292 6.55 15.99 -9.39
C LEU A 292 7.31 15.04 -8.45
N PHE A 293 8.65 15.07 -8.48
CA PHE A 293 9.51 14.26 -7.62
C PHE A 293 10.58 15.08 -6.90
N ASP A 294 10.37 16.40 -6.78
CA ASP A 294 11.29 17.33 -6.14
C ASP A 294 11.64 16.89 -4.70
N ASP A 295 12.91 17.01 -4.33
CA ASP A 295 13.42 16.79 -2.98
C ASP A 295 12.76 17.74 -1.96
N GLN A 296 12.13 18.83 -2.42
CA GLN A 296 11.38 19.77 -1.56
C GLN A 296 10.36 19.09 -0.64
N LEU A 297 9.70 18.02 -1.08
CA LEU A 297 8.76 17.29 -0.24
C LEU A 297 9.48 16.61 0.94
N SER A 298 10.61 15.95 0.64
CA SER A 298 11.45 15.28 1.64
C SER A 298 12.12 16.30 2.57
N ASP A 299 12.63 17.41 2.05
CA ASP A 299 13.23 18.50 2.84
C ASP A 299 12.23 19.15 3.81
N TYR A 300 10.95 19.24 3.41
CA TYR A 300 9.91 19.85 4.24
C TYR A 300 9.55 19.00 5.47
N VAL A 301 9.50 17.68 5.29
CA VAL A 301 9.06 16.73 6.33
C VAL A 301 10.21 16.20 7.20
N ALA A 302 11.44 16.15 6.70
CA ALA A 302 12.58 15.54 7.39
C ALA A 302 12.88 16.11 8.79
N ASP A 303 12.54 17.38 9.03
CA ASP A 303 12.81 18.09 10.28
C ASP A 303 11.56 18.29 11.16
N LEU A 304 10.39 17.75 10.78
CA LEU A 304 9.17 17.93 11.57
C LEU A 304 9.22 17.17 12.90
N THR A 305 8.85 17.87 13.97
CA THR A 305 8.55 17.21 15.24
C THR A 305 7.21 16.48 15.16
N GLN A 306 6.98 15.50 16.04
CA GLN A 306 5.67 14.83 16.18
C GLN A 306 4.51 15.84 16.24
N GLU A 307 4.66 16.92 17.01
CA GLU A 307 3.60 17.92 17.14
C GLU A 307 3.36 18.67 15.81
N GLU A 308 4.43 19.03 15.09
CA GLU A 308 4.30 19.69 13.78
C GLU A 308 3.70 18.75 12.73
N THR A 309 4.01 17.45 12.77
CA THR A 309 3.38 16.44 11.90
C THR A 309 1.89 16.29 12.21
N LEU A 310 1.50 16.28 13.49
CA LEU A 310 0.08 16.25 13.90
C LEU A 310 -0.66 17.52 13.49
N GLU A 311 -0.06 18.70 13.66
CA GLU A 311 -0.62 19.99 13.21
C GLU A 311 -0.78 20.05 11.68
N LEU A 312 0.10 19.36 10.93
CA LEU A 312 0.05 19.32 9.47
C LEU A 312 -1.21 18.61 8.94
N VAL A 313 -1.60 17.49 9.57
CA VAL A 313 -2.74 16.67 9.13
C VAL A 313 -4.06 17.06 9.77
N GLU A 314 -4.03 17.75 10.91
CA GLU A 314 -5.23 18.14 11.68
C GLU A 314 -6.32 18.80 10.81
N PRO A 315 -6.03 19.76 9.91
CA PRO A 315 -7.06 20.35 9.06
C PRO A 315 -7.76 19.35 8.14
N CYS A 316 -7.05 18.34 7.65
CA CYS A 316 -7.65 17.28 6.84
C CYS A 316 -8.62 16.43 7.68
N VAL A 317 -8.19 16.04 8.88
CA VAL A 317 -9.02 15.24 9.80
C VAL A 317 -10.29 16.00 10.21
N GLU A 318 -10.20 17.33 10.42
CA GLU A 318 -11.35 18.18 10.73
C GLU A 318 -12.40 18.24 9.61
N GLU A 319 -11.98 18.11 8.34
CA GLU A 319 -12.88 18.15 7.20
C GLU A 319 -13.63 16.82 7.00
N VAL A 320 -13.10 15.69 7.50
CA VAL A 320 -13.77 14.38 7.46
C VAL A 320 -15.05 14.39 8.29
N SER A 321 -14.95 14.71 9.58
CA SER A 321 -16.10 14.87 10.50
C SER A 321 -15.71 15.57 11.81
N SER A 322 -16.72 16.05 12.54
CA SER A 322 -16.53 16.63 13.87
C SER A 322 -16.08 15.61 14.91
N GLU A 323 -16.48 14.35 14.73
CA GLU A 323 -16.16 13.21 15.56
C GLU A 323 -14.68 12.84 15.38
N TYR A 324 -14.18 12.83 14.14
CA TYR A 324 -12.75 12.66 13.89
C TYR A 324 -11.92 13.82 14.48
N ALA A 325 -12.40 15.05 14.37
CA ALA A 325 -11.75 16.21 15.00
C ALA A 325 -11.70 16.10 16.54
N GLU A 326 -12.77 15.60 17.16
CA GLU A 326 -12.82 15.39 18.61
C GLU A 326 -11.92 14.22 19.03
N LEU A 327 -11.93 13.13 18.27
CA LEU A 327 -11.09 11.96 18.52
C LEU A 327 -9.60 12.28 18.36
N PHE A 328 -9.21 13.01 17.31
CA PHE A 328 -7.82 13.43 17.09
C PHE A 328 -7.31 14.32 18.23
N ARG A 329 -8.17 15.21 18.75
CA ARG A 329 -7.86 16.01 19.93
C ARG A 329 -7.72 15.15 21.18
N TYR A 330 -8.65 14.21 21.39
CA TYR A 330 -8.60 13.26 22.49
C TYR A 330 -7.27 12.47 22.49
N MET A 331 -6.86 11.94 21.33
CA MET A 331 -5.58 11.24 21.16
C MET A 331 -4.38 12.10 21.59
N ARG A 332 -4.34 13.36 21.14
CA ARG A 332 -3.26 14.32 21.46
C ARG A 332 -3.22 14.69 22.94
N GLU A 333 -4.37 15.00 23.54
CA GLU A 333 -4.48 15.40 24.94
C GLU A 333 -4.09 14.27 25.92
N ASN A 334 -4.23 13.03 25.48
CA ASN A 334 -4.03 11.82 26.28
C ASN A 334 -2.73 11.04 25.98
N ASN A 335 -1.84 11.61 25.15
CA ASN A 335 -0.54 11.04 24.78
C ASN A 335 -0.63 9.66 24.11
N LEU A 336 -1.65 9.45 23.28
CA LEU A 336 -1.93 8.16 22.61
C LEU A 336 -1.24 8.02 21.24
N ALA A 337 -0.22 8.85 20.97
CA ALA A 337 0.61 8.78 19.79
C ALA A 337 2.10 8.83 20.17
N ASP A 338 2.87 7.82 19.78
CA ASP A 338 4.33 7.79 19.83
C ASP A 338 4.86 7.67 18.41
N ILE A 339 4.97 8.80 17.72
CA ILE A 339 5.39 8.89 16.31
C ILE A 339 6.68 9.73 16.13
N GLY A 340 7.21 10.28 17.22
CA GLY A 340 8.45 11.06 17.21
C GLY A 340 9.71 10.19 17.08
N PRO A 341 10.84 10.79 16.66
CA PRO A 341 12.09 10.07 16.46
C PRO A 341 12.73 9.64 17.78
N LEU A 342 13.29 8.43 17.81
CA LEU A 342 14.06 7.89 18.93
C LEU A 342 15.07 6.85 18.43
N ASP A 343 16.37 7.01 18.72
CA ASP A 343 17.45 6.14 18.21
C ASP A 343 17.31 4.64 18.57
N THR A 344 16.59 4.33 19.64
CA THR A 344 16.37 2.94 20.12
C THR A 344 15.11 2.30 19.56
N LYS A 345 14.31 3.08 18.82
CA LYS A 345 13.03 2.65 18.28
C LYS A 345 13.23 1.65 17.15
N MET A 346 12.40 0.61 17.11
CA MET A 346 12.34 -0.29 15.96
C MET A 346 11.66 0.42 14.79
N ASP A 347 12.15 0.15 13.59
CA ASP A 347 11.65 0.72 12.33
C ASP A 347 10.34 0.02 11.89
N VAL A 348 9.25 0.33 12.60
CA VAL A 348 7.90 -0.22 12.37
C VAL A 348 6.82 0.83 12.70
N GLY A 349 5.66 0.70 12.06
CA GLY A 349 4.41 1.39 12.40
C GLY A 349 3.32 0.38 12.77
N PHE A 350 2.53 0.68 13.80
CA PHE A 350 1.33 -0.08 14.16
C PHE A 350 0.43 0.69 15.12
N THR A 351 -0.82 0.25 15.21
CA THR A 351 -1.80 0.67 16.23
C THR A 351 -2.21 -0.54 17.06
N THR A 352 -2.36 -0.36 18.37
CA THR A 352 -2.75 -1.45 19.28
C THR A 352 -3.78 -1.00 20.31
N ASP A 353 -4.70 -1.90 20.65
CA ASP A 353 -5.83 -1.63 21.54
C ASP A 353 -5.42 -1.41 23.01
N LEU A 354 -6.20 -0.55 23.66
CA LEU A 354 -6.29 -0.35 25.10
C LEU A 354 -7.74 -0.63 25.53
N PRO A 355 -8.18 -1.91 25.45
CA PRO A 355 -9.61 -2.24 25.53
C PRO A 355 -10.24 -1.86 26.87
N ALA A 356 -9.47 -1.79 27.97
CA ALA A 356 -9.96 -1.33 29.27
C ALA A 356 -10.45 0.14 29.27
N TYR A 357 -10.15 0.89 28.20
CA TYR A 357 -10.53 2.28 28.00
C TYR A 357 -11.30 2.50 26.69
N ARG A 358 -11.63 1.43 25.95
CA ARG A 358 -12.18 1.52 24.59
C ARG A 358 -11.41 2.52 23.70
N SER A 359 -10.09 2.45 23.78
CA SER A 359 -9.15 3.36 23.12
C SER A 359 -8.04 2.54 22.49
N ALA A 360 -7.19 3.16 21.67
CA ALA A 360 -5.96 2.54 21.17
C ALA A 360 -4.74 3.44 21.45
N VAL A 361 -3.56 3.01 21.02
CA VAL A 361 -2.34 3.82 20.97
C VAL A 361 -1.62 3.57 19.65
N MET A 362 -1.19 4.65 19.00
CA MET A 362 -0.44 4.60 17.76
C MET A 362 1.06 4.65 18.03
N PHE A 363 1.81 3.84 17.30
CA PHE A 363 3.26 3.82 17.33
C PHE A 363 3.81 3.90 15.91
N ASN A 364 4.80 4.76 15.68
CA ASN A 364 5.47 4.81 14.39
C ASN A 364 6.92 5.29 14.49
N CYS A 365 7.82 4.71 13.71
CA CYS A 365 9.20 5.18 13.58
C CYS A 365 9.33 6.11 12.37
N PRO A 366 9.59 7.42 12.58
CA PRO A 366 9.65 8.35 11.46
C PRO A 366 10.89 8.08 10.59
N SER A 367 10.64 8.02 9.29
CA SER A 367 11.62 7.84 8.21
C SER A 367 12.29 9.16 7.78
N GLY A 368 11.73 10.30 8.17
CA GLY A 368 12.17 11.63 7.72
C GLY A 368 11.72 11.95 6.29
N SER A 369 10.59 11.39 5.85
CA SER A 369 10.09 11.54 4.48
C SER A 369 8.57 11.71 4.47
N TYR A 370 7.97 11.86 3.27
CA TYR A 370 6.52 12.04 3.16
C TYR A 370 5.74 10.83 3.70
N TYR A 371 6.39 9.67 3.77
CA TYR A 371 5.86 8.47 4.41
C TYR A 371 5.47 8.72 5.86
N ASP A 372 6.08 9.68 6.57
CA ASP A 372 5.74 9.97 7.96
C ASP A 372 4.33 10.59 8.10
N VAL A 373 3.87 11.30 7.06
CA VAL A 373 2.52 11.89 7.00
C VAL A 373 1.50 10.84 6.58
N GLU A 374 1.83 10.05 5.56
CA GLU A 374 1.02 8.92 5.10
C GLU A 374 0.79 7.90 6.23
N SER A 375 1.86 7.41 6.84
CA SER A 375 1.79 6.43 7.92
C SER A 375 1.10 6.95 9.17
N LEU A 376 1.20 8.25 9.50
CA LEU A 376 0.38 8.83 10.57
C LEU A 376 -1.13 8.72 10.26
N LEU A 377 -1.53 9.03 9.03
CA LEU A 377 -2.93 8.92 8.61
C LEU A 377 -3.39 7.46 8.55
N HIS A 378 -2.53 6.55 8.10
CA HIS A 378 -2.76 5.11 8.13
C HIS A 378 -3.09 4.64 9.55
N GLU A 379 -2.20 4.91 10.50
CA GLU A 379 -2.38 4.50 11.90
C GLU A 379 -3.59 5.20 12.55
N PHE A 380 -3.86 6.46 12.20
CA PHE A 380 -5.04 7.16 12.73
C PHE A 380 -6.36 6.55 12.23
N GLY A 381 -6.38 5.98 11.01
CA GLY A 381 -7.53 5.23 10.51
C GLY A 381 -7.85 4.00 11.36
N HIS A 382 -6.83 3.17 11.67
CA HIS A 382 -6.98 2.04 12.60
C HIS A 382 -7.37 2.51 14.01
N TYR A 383 -6.71 3.55 14.52
CA TYR A 383 -7.03 4.12 15.82
C TYR A 383 -8.50 4.58 15.90
N ALA A 384 -9.01 5.19 14.84
CA ALA A 384 -10.39 5.63 14.77
C ALA A 384 -11.38 4.48 14.76
N GLU A 385 -11.11 3.42 13.99
CA GLU A 385 -11.92 2.19 14.02
C GLU A 385 -11.97 1.60 15.42
N MET A 386 -10.82 1.35 16.05
CA MET A 386 -10.72 0.73 17.38
C MET A 386 -11.43 1.54 18.48
N CYS A 387 -11.49 2.87 18.34
CA CYS A 387 -12.14 3.75 19.32
C CYS A 387 -13.65 3.90 19.07
N LEU A 388 -14.08 3.95 17.80
CA LEU A 388 -15.41 4.42 17.42
C LEU A 388 -16.33 3.32 16.89
N SER A 389 -15.80 2.20 16.41
CA SER A 389 -16.62 1.11 15.87
C SER A 389 -17.45 0.46 16.99
N ASP A 390 -18.63 -0.06 16.64
CA ASP A 390 -19.49 -0.80 17.55
C ASP A 390 -19.11 -2.30 17.65
N ALA A 391 -18.04 -2.70 16.96
CA ALA A 391 -17.59 -4.09 16.94
C ALA A 391 -17.17 -4.52 18.35
N VAL A 392 -17.82 -5.57 18.85
CA VAL A 392 -17.44 -6.21 20.12
C VAL A 392 -16.20 -7.05 19.82
N GLY A 393 -15.02 -6.59 20.29
CA GLY A 393 -13.75 -7.31 20.17
C GLY A 393 -13.90 -8.78 20.56
N GLY A 394 -13.82 -9.67 19.57
CA GLY A 394 -14.36 -11.02 19.70
C GLY A 394 -13.78 -12.06 18.74
N GLY A 395 -12.72 -11.72 18.01
CA GLY A 395 -11.92 -12.68 17.22
C GLY A 395 -12.36 -12.92 15.77
N PHE A 396 -13.25 -12.07 15.23
CA PHE A 396 -13.69 -12.09 13.82
C PHE A 396 -13.42 -10.72 13.19
N GLU A 397 -12.26 -10.59 12.57
CA GLU A 397 -11.82 -9.31 11.98
C GLU A 397 -11.40 -9.58 10.54
N CYS A 398 -12.19 -9.08 9.60
CA CYS A 398 -11.82 -9.09 8.20
C CYS A 398 -10.74 -8.03 8.00
N ILE A 399 -9.49 -8.50 7.95
CA ILE A 399 -8.32 -7.65 7.84
C ILE A 399 -8.34 -6.78 6.57
N ASP A 400 -8.97 -7.26 5.50
CA ASP A 400 -9.18 -6.51 4.26
C ASP A 400 -10.05 -5.26 4.50
N VAL A 401 -11.00 -5.31 5.43
CA VAL A 401 -11.82 -4.15 5.83
C VAL A 401 -11.02 -3.22 6.72
N ALA A 402 -10.27 -3.77 7.69
CA ALA A 402 -9.40 -2.98 8.57
C ALA A 402 -8.42 -2.11 7.78
N GLU A 403 -7.83 -2.64 6.70
CA GLU A 403 -6.93 -1.90 5.82
C GLU A 403 -7.65 -0.83 4.96
N ILE A 404 -8.98 -0.91 4.78
CA ILE A 404 -9.76 0.19 4.19
C ILE A 404 -9.86 1.35 5.18
N ASP A 405 -9.99 1.07 6.48
CA ASP A 405 -10.08 2.10 7.51
C ASP A 405 -8.82 2.98 7.56
N SER A 406 -7.65 2.38 7.33
CA SER A 406 -6.35 3.07 7.24
C SER A 406 -6.14 3.72 5.86
N GLN A 407 -6.08 2.94 4.79
CA GLN A 407 -5.78 3.46 3.44
C GLN A 407 -6.87 4.38 2.91
N GLY A 408 -8.13 4.19 3.31
CA GLY A 408 -9.24 5.08 2.97
C GLY A 408 -9.00 6.50 3.46
N LEU A 409 -8.47 6.67 4.68
CA LEU A 409 -8.15 7.99 5.23
C LEU A 409 -6.92 8.61 4.56
N GLU A 410 -5.87 7.82 4.31
CA GLU A 410 -4.71 8.27 3.53
C GLU A 410 -5.16 8.88 2.20
N LEU A 411 -6.04 8.18 1.49
CA LEU A 411 -6.48 8.55 0.16
C LEU A 411 -7.45 9.73 0.17
N LEU A 412 -8.38 9.80 1.14
CA LEU A 412 -9.20 10.99 1.35
C LEU A 412 -8.36 12.24 1.64
N SER A 413 -7.21 12.07 2.32
CA SER A 413 -6.33 13.20 2.65
C SER A 413 -5.70 13.86 1.43
N LEU A 414 -5.59 13.16 0.30
CA LEU A 414 -5.00 13.69 -0.93
C LEU A 414 -5.80 14.86 -1.52
N ASN A 415 -7.08 14.99 -1.17
CA ASN A 415 -7.90 16.17 -1.50
C ASN A 415 -7.35 17.45 -0.85
N PHE A 416 -6.57 17.33 0.23
CA PHE A 416 -5.98 18.42 0.99
C PHE A 416 -4.47 18.54 0.78
N ALA A 417 -3.89 17.83 -0.18
CA ALA A 417 -2.45 17.84 -0.43
C ALA A 417 -1.88 19.25 -0.71
N ASP A 418 -2.63 20.14 -1.38
CA ASP A 418 -2.19 21.54 -1.58
C ASP A 418 -2.24 22.38 -0.29
N GLN A 419 -3.05 21.95 0.68
CA GLN A 419 -3.14 22.60 1.99
C GLN A 419 -1.99 22.16 2.89
N MET A 420 -1.67 20.85 2.89
CA MET A 420 -0.53 20.28 3.59
C MET A 420 0.80 20.71 2.94
N PHE A 421 0.87 20.70 1.62
CA PHE A 421 2.08 20.97 0.83
C PHE A 421 1.82 22.00 -0.30
N PRO A 422 1.72 23.31 -0.01
CA PRO A 422 1.30 24.33 -0.97
C PRO A 422 2.11 24.47 -2.27
N GLN A 423 3.32 23.91 -2.34
CA GLN A 423 4.17 23.91 -3.53
C GLN A 423 4.51 22.49 -4.03
N ALA A 424 4.06 21.46 -3.31
CA ALA A 424 4.38 20.07 -3.58
C ALA A 424 3.15 19.14 -3.46
N GLY A 425 1.93 19.68 -3.51
CA GLY A 425 0.69 18.92 -3.37
C GLY A 425 0.55 17.84 -4.44
N ASP A 426 0.84 18.17 -5.70
CA ASP A 426 0.85 17.18 -6.78
C ASP A 426 1.96 16.16 -6.63
N ALA A 427 3.15 16.56 -6.17
CA ALA A 427 4.23 15.62 -5.88
C ALA A 427 3.83 14.63 -4.77
N TYR A 428 3.19 15.10 -3.71
CA TYR A 428 2.65 14.26 -2.64
C TYR A 428 1.59 13.28 -3.18
N ARG A 429 0.61 13.78 -3.96
CA ARG A 429 -0.41 12.93 -4.60
C ARG A 429 0.20 11.85 -5.49
N VAL A 430 1.16 12.20 -6.36
CA VAL A 430 1.79 11.21 -7.24
C VAL A 430 2.55 10.17 -6.44
N ARG A 431 3.29 10.57 -5.40
CA ARG A 431 4.07 9.63 -4.59
C ARG A 431 3.18 8.66 -3.81
N VAL A 432 2.10 9.14 -3.17
CA VAL A 432 1.14 8.28 -2.47
C VAL A 432 0.39 7.38 -3.46
N LEU A 433 -0.08 7.91 -4.60
CA LEU A 433 -0.75 7.09 -5.62
C LEU A 433 0.21 6.04 -6.23
N TYR A 434 1.47 6.38 -6.45
CA TYR A 434 2.49 5.44 -6.93
C TYR A 434 2.76 4.33 -5.90
N GLN A 435 2.88 4.68 -4.62
CA GLN A 435 3.00 3.72 -3.53
C GLN A 435 1.78 2.81 -3.45
N LEU A 436 0.57 3.36 -3.54
CA LEU A 436 -0.68 2.60 -3.52
C LEU A 436 -0.74 1.58 -4.67
N LEU A 437 -0.44 2.00 -5.91
CA LEU A 437 -0.43 1.09 -7.06
C LEU A 437 0.66 0.01 -6.91
N THR A 438 1.79 0.36 -6.30
CA THR A 438 2.84 -0.60 -5.94
C THR A 438 2.32 -1.61 -4.91
N ASN A 439 1.58 -1.16 -3.88
CA ASN A 439 0.95 -2.04 -2.89
C ASN A 439 -0.08 -2.99 -3.53
N VAL A 440 -0.88 -2.52 -4.49
CA VAL A 440 -1.82 -3.36 -5.25
C VAL A 440 -1.09 -4.46 -6.03
N ALA A 441 -0.05 -4.08 -6.79
CA ALA A 441 0.75 -5.03 -7.57
C ALA A 441 1.44 -6.05 -6.65
N ASN A 442 2.11 -5.58 -5.58
CA ASN A 442 2.81 -6.42 -4.62
C ASN A 442 1.87 -7.36 -3.88
N GLY A 443 0.70 -6.87 -3.45
CA GLY A 443 -0.30 -7.66 -2.75
C GLY A 443 -0.79 -8.83 -3.60
N CYS A 444 -1.10 -8.59 -4.88
CA CYS A 444 -1.49 -9.63 -5.82
C CYS A 444 -0.33 -10.58 -6.16
N LEU A 445 0.86 -10.06 -6.44
CA LEU A 445 2.04 -10.87 -6.75
C LEU A 445 2.37 -11.84 -5.61
N MET A 446 2.45 -11.33 -4.38
CA MET A 446 2.80 -12.15 -3.22
C MET A 446 1.73 -13.17 -2.90
N ASP A 447 0.46 -12.85 -3.12
CA ASP A 447 -0.63 -13.79 -2.92
C ASP A 447 -0.68 -14.87 -4.01
N GLU A 448 -0.42 -14.51 -5.27
CA GLU A 448 -0.30 -15.47 -6.38
C GLU A 448 0.86 -16.45 -6.16
N PHE A 449 2.03 -15.94 -5.74
CA PHE A 449 3.18 -16.74 -5.35
C PHE A 449 2.84 -17.72 -4.22
N GLN A 450 2.19 -17.24 -3.15
CA GLN A 450 1.86 -18.07 -2.00
C GLN A 450 0.73 -19.07 -2.30
N ALA A 451 -0.26 -18.69 -3.10
CA ALA A 451 -1.30 -19.59 -3.57
C ALA A 451 -0.69 -20.78 -4.33
N ALA A 452 0.28 -20.53 -5.22
CA ALA A 452 1.01 -21.57 -5.93
C ALA A 452 1.84 -22.45 -4.97
N LEU A 453 2.55 -21.84 -4.02
CA LEU A 453 3.34 -22.53 -3.00
C LEU A 453 2.47 -23.52 -2.19
N TYR A 454 1.32 -23.07 -1.67
CA TYR A 454 0.44 -23.88 -0.83
C TYR A 454 -0.43 -24.88 -1.60
N ALA A 455 -0.73 -24.63 -2.88
CA ALA A 455 -1.47 -25.58 -3.73
C ALA A 455 -0.76 -26.95 -3.84
N GLY A 456 0.56 -26.97 -3.63
CA GLY A 456 1.38 -28.17 -3.47
C GLY A 456 2.37 -28.38 -4.61
N GLY A 457 3.47 -29.06 -4.31
CA GLY A 457 4.56 -29.35 -5.23
C GLY A 457 5.80 -29.83 -4.46
N ASP A 458 6.67 -30.60 -5.11
CA ASP A 458 7.99 -30.96 -4.55
C ASP A 458 8.99 -29.81 -4.85
N TRP A 459 8.65 -28.60 -4.40
CA TRP A 459 9.37 -27.37 -4.72
C TRP A 459 10.85 -27.41 -4.30
N THR A 460 11.72 -26.89 -5.15
CA THR A 460 13.09 -26.51 -4.76
C THR A 460 13.23 -25.00 -4.59
N ALA A 461 14.31 -24.55 -3.93
CA ALA A 461 14.63 -23.13 -3.85
C ALA A 461 14.82 -22.52 -5.24
N GLU A 462 15.45 -23.23 -6.18
CA GLU A 462 15.59 -22.75 -7.56
C GLU A 462 14.23 -22.57 -8.25
N GLU A 463 13.29 -23.49 -8.06
CA GLU A 463 11.96 -23.40 -8.67
C GLU A 463 11.12 -22.26 -8.08
N LEU A 464 11.19 -22.02 -6.76
CA LEU A 464 10.49 -20.90 -6.12
C LEU A 464 11.08 -19.54 -6.51
N ASN A 465 12.41 -19.45 -6.60
CA ASN A 465 13.06 -18.22 -7.05
C ASN A 465 12.72 -17.92 -8.52
N ALA A 466 12.67 -18.94 -9.38
CA ALA A 466 12.25 -18.78 -10.78
C ALA A 466 10.77 -18.36 -10.90
N LEU A 467 9.88 -18.91 -10.06
CA LEU A 467 8.48 -18.47 -10.01
C LEU A 467 8.37 -17.00 -9.58
N MET A 468 9.12 -16.58 -8.56
CA MET A 468 9.14 -15.18 -8.13
C MET A 468 9.65 -14.26 -9.25
N GLU A 469 10.72 -14.64 -9.96
CA GLU A 469 11.25 -13.90 -11.11
C GLU A 469 10.21 -13.78 -12.23
N GLU A 470 9.55 -14.88 -12.60
CA GLU A 470 8.47 -14.90 -13.60
C GLU A 470 7.33 -13.94 -13.19
N LEU A 471 6.89 -13.99 -11.93
CA LEU A 471 5.83 -13.10 -11.45
C LEU A 471 6.28 -11.63 -11.44
N LEU A 472 7.51 -11.32 -11.02
CA LEU A 472 8.03 -9.94 -11.05
C LEU A 472 8.05 -9.37 -12.47
N GLU A 473 8.36 -10.20 -13.48
CA GLU A 473 8.26 -9.83 -14.90
C GLU A 473 6.81 -9.65 -15.35
N GLU A 474 5.88 -10.54 -14.96
CA GLU A 474 4.47 -10.46 -15.34
C GLU A 474 3.74 -9.24 -14.76
N TYR A 475 4.09 -8.81 -13.54
CA TYR A 475 3.58 -7.58 -12.93
C TYR A 475 4.39 -6.34 -13.31
N ASP A 476 5.48 -6.50 -14.08
CA ASP A 476 6.38 -5.44 -14.54
C ASP A 476 6.86 -4.53 -13.39
N ILE A 477 7.28 -5.16 -12.28
CA ILE A 477 7.84 -4.52 -11.07
C ILE A 477 9.23 -5.08 -10.73
N VAL A 478 10.03 -5.31 -11.78
CA VAL A 478 11.39 -5.83 -11.68
C VAL A 478 12.25 -4.95 -10.78
N GLY A 479 12.96 -5.57 -9.83
CA GLY A 479 13.79 -4.86 -8.86
C GLY A 479 13.06 -4.39 -7.59
N MET A 480 11.82 -4.83 -7.35
CA MET A 480 11.08 -4.62 -6.09
C MET A 480 11.93 -4.89 -4.84
N PHE A 481 12.80 -5.90 -4.87
CA PHE A 481 13.69 -6.26 -3.76
C PHE A 481 15.16 -5.86 -3.98
N GLY A 482 15.39 -4.82 -4.78
CA GLY A 482 16.72 -4.32 -5.16
C GLY A 482 17.44 -5.19 -6.20
N ASP A 483 18.75 -5.00 -6.32
CA ASP A 483 19.62 -5.61 -7.35
C ASP A 483 19.66 -7.17 -7.33
N ASN A 484 19.17 -7.79 -6.25
CA ASN A 484 19.10 -9.24 -6.05
C ASN A 484 17.67 -9.71 -5.78
N SER A 485 16.72 -9.24 -6.60
CA SER A 485 15.29 -9.60 -6.49
C SER A 485 15.02 -11.11 -6.46
N ASP A 486 15.86 -11.89 -7.13
CA ASP A 486 15.78 -13.36 -7.23
C ASP A 486 15.79 -14.06 -5.86
N TYR A 487 16.37 -13.43 -4.83
CA TYR A 487 16.59 -14.07 -3.52
C TYR A 487 15.96 -13.32 -2.34
N ASN A 488 15.81 -12.00 -2.46
CA ASN A 488 15.45 -11.14 -1.32
C ASN A 488 13.97 -11.17 -0.93
N TRP A 489 13.11 -11.82 -1.72
CA TRP A 489 11.71 -12.04 -1.33
C TRP A 489 11.58 -12.80 0.01
N VAL A 490 12.58 -13.59 0.39
CA VAL A 490 12.63 -14.28 1.70
C VAL A 490 12.80 -13.32 2.89
N LEU A 491 13.07 -12.03 2.66
CA LEU A 491 13.14 -11.02 3.72
C LEU A 491 11.74 -10.49 4.11
N ILE A 492 10.70 -10.79 3.32
CA ILE A 492 9.33 -10.45 3.64
C ILE A 492 8.83 -11.41 4.73
N SER A 493 8.97 -11.01 6.00
CA SER A 493 8.66 -11.86 7.16
C SER A 493 7.22 -12.38 7.14
N HIS A 494 6.27 -11.61 6.63
CA HIS A 494 4.87 -12.00 6.48
C HIS A 494 4.67 -13.28 5.66
N THR A 495 5.55 -13.59 4.69
CA THR A 495 5.50 -14.88 3.96
C THR A 495 5.66 -16.07 4.89
N PHE A 496 6.38 -15.87 6.01
CA PHE A 496 6.67 -16.87 7.02
C PHE A 496 5.72 -16.75 8.22
N GLU A 497 5.38 -15.54 8.66
CA GLU A 497 4.60 -15.30 9.88
C GLU A 497 3.09 -15.32 9.63
N SER A 498 2.65 -14.69 8.55
CA SER A 498 1.24 -14.40 8.25
C SER A 498 0.97 -14.65 6.76
N PRO A 499 1.12 -15.89 6.27
CA PRO A 499 0.97 -16.18 4.85
C PRO A 499 -0.46 -15.87 4.37
N MET A 500 -0.61 -15.51 3.09
CA MET A 500 -1.86 -15.06 2.45
C MET A 500 -2.43 -13.73 2.96
N TYR A 501 -1.70 -12.99 3.81
CA TYR A 501 -2.09 -11.66 4.28
C TYR A 501 -2.01 -10.59 3.19
N TYR A 502 -0.95 -10.63 2.36
CA TYR A 502 -0.56 -9.52 1.46
C TYR A 502 -1.64 -9.05 0.48
N ILE A 503 -2.58 -9.91 0.07
CA ILE A 503 -3.68 -9.51 -0.81
C ILE A 503 -4.59 -8.45 -0.17
N SER A 504 -4.63 -8.37 1.17
CA SER A 504 -5.40 -7.34 1.88
C SER A 504 -4.99 -5.94 1.44
N TYR A 505 -3.69 -5.67 1.29
CA TYR A 505 -3.20 -4.38 0.79
C TYR A 505 -3.68 -4.07 -0.63
N ALA A 506 -4.00 -5.07 -1.44
CA ALA A 506 -4.53 -4.86 -2.79
C ALA A 506 -6.05 -4.63 -2.76
N THR A 507 -6.80 -5.42 -1.98
CA THR A 507 -8.26 -5.30 -1.88
C THR A 507 -8.67 -3.98 -1.25
N SER A 508 -7.98 -3.58 -0.17
CA SER A 508 -8.21 -2.31 0.51
C SER A 508 -7.80 -1.11 -0.34
N ALA A 509 -6.65 -1.18 -1.02
CA ALA A 509 -6.13 -0.07 -1.81
C ALA A 509 -7.03 0.26 -2.99
N LEU A 510 -7.62 -0.75 -3.64
CA LEU A 510 -8.57 -0.53 -4.73
C LEU A 510 -9.87 0.12 -4.22
N SER A 511 -10.37 -0.26 -3.04
CA SER A 511 -11.50 0.41 -2.39
C SER A 511 -11.18 1.85 -1.97
N ALA A 512 -10.00 2.07 -1.38
CA ALA A 512 -9.52 3.39 -0.99
C ALA A 512 -9.33 4.33 -2.19
N LEU A 513 -8.87 3.78 -3.33
CA LEU A 513 -8.76 4.53 -4.58
C LEU A 513 -10.14 4.95 -5.12
N GLU A 514 -11.17 4.12 -4.97
CA GLU A 514 -12.54 4.49 -5.32
C GLU A 514 -13.03 5.66 -4.47
N LEU A 515 -12.83 5.61 -3.14
CA LEU A 515 -13.15 6.70 -2.20
C LEU A 515 -12.48 8.01 -2.63
N PHE A 516 -11.18 7.99 -2.92
CA PHE A 516 -10.45 9.17 -3.39
C PHE A 516 -11.02 9.74 -4.69
N LEU A 517 -11.32 8.88 -5.66
CA LEU A 517 -11.83 9.31 -6.96
C LEU A 517 -13.26 9.86 -6.85
N ASP A 518 -14.08 9.32 -5.95
CA ASP A 518 -15.41 9.84 -5.64
C ASP A 518 -15.30 11.21 -4.96
N ALA A 519 -14.36 11.35 -4.02
CA ALA A 519 -14.08 12.58 -3.29
C ALA A 519 -13.66 13.76 -4.18
N GLN A 520 -13.14 13.51 -5.40
CA GLN A 520 -12.85 14.57 -6.37
C GLN A 520 -14.11 15.31 -6.85
N THR A 521 -15.28 14.67 -6.73
CA THR A 521 -16.57 15.23 -7.17
C THR A 521 -17.53 15.52 -6.02
N ASP A 522 -17.52 14.69 -4.99
CA ASP A 522 -18.38 14.80 -3.80
C ASP A 522 -17.60 14.31 -2.56
N PHE A 523 -16.81 15.20 -1.98
CA PHE A 523 -15.99 14.87 -0.80
C PHE A 523 -16.85 14.41 0.38
N ASP A 524 -17.92 15.15 0.72
CA ASP A 524 -18.79 14.82 1.85
C ASP A 524 -19.42 13.42 1.68
N GLY A 525 -19.86 13.09 0.46
CA GLY A 525 -20.41 11.77 0.16
C GLY A 525 -19.37 10.64 0.29
N ALA A 526 -18.15 10.85 -0.19
CA ALA A 526 -17.07 9.88 -0.02
C ALA A 526 -16.65 9.72 1.45
N ALA A 527 -16.59 10.82 2.21
CA ALA A 527 -16.33 10.81 3.64
C ALA A 527 -17.44 10.06 4.41
N ASP A 528 -18.72 10.24 4.03
CA ASP A 528 -19.83 9.47 4.62
C ASP A 528 -19.71 7.96 4.35
N THR A 529 -19.33 7.57 3.14
CA THR A 529 -19.07 6.16 2.81
C THR A 529 -17.94 5.60 3.68
N TYR A 530 -16.83 6.33 3.80
CA TYR A 530 -15.70 5.96 4.66
C TYR A 530 -16.10 5.82 6.14
N LEU A 531 -16.79 6.82 6.70
CA LEU A 531 -17.22 6.78 8.11
C LEU A 531 -18.22 5.65 8.38
N SER A 532 -19.02 5.26 7.39
CA SER A 532 -19.91 4.10 7.52
C SER A 532 -19.16 2.77 7.63
N LEU A 533 -18.02 2.62 6.94
CA LEU A 533 -17.14 1.44 7.08
C LEU A 533 -16.56 1.37 8.49
N VAL A 534 -15.98 2.49 8.95
CA VAL A 534 -15.39 2.61 10.29
C VAL A 534 -16.43 2.29 11.36
N ALA A 535 -17.67 2.77 11.21
CA ALA A 535 -18.75 2.49 12.16
C ALA A 535 -19.19 1.02 12.16
N MET A 536 -19.17 0.35 11.01
CA MET A 536 -19.45 -1.09 10.90
C MET A 536 -18.35 -1.94 11.55
N GLY A 537 -17.12 -1.43 11.61
CA GLY A 537 -15.95 -2.15 12.07
C GLY A 537 -15.61 -3.35 11.18
N THR A 538 -14.81 -4.27 11.71
CA THR A 538 -14.19 -5.35 10.92
C THR A 538 -14.95 -6.68 10.96
N GLY A 539 -16.17 -6.70 11.53
CA GLY A 539 -16.94 -7.94 11.76
C GLY A 539 -17.61 -8.56 10.52
N LEU A 540 -17.66 -7.85 9.40
CA LEU A 540 -18.22 -8.34 8.12
C LEU A 540 -17.11 -8.78 7.17
N GLY A 541 -17.42 -9.74 6.28
CA GLY A 541 -16.53 -10.06 5.17
C GLY A 541 -16.40 -8.89 4.18
N TYR A 542 -15.26 -8.80 3.49
CA TYR A 542 -14.92 -7.70 2.58
C TYR A 542 -16.04 -7.32 1.60
N ARG A 543 -16.58 -8.28 0.82
CA ARG A 543 -17.58 -7.98 -0.22
C ARG A 543 -18.92 -7.55 0.37
N GLU A 544 -19.27 -8.03 1.55
CA GLU A 544 -20.41 -7.56 2.30
C GLU A 544 -20.19 -6.13 2.81
N ALA A 545 -19.07 -5.86 3.48
CA ALA A 545 -18.73 -4.55 4.01
C ALA A 545 -18.73 -3.46 2.94
N VAL A 546 -18.02 -3.65 1.82
CA VAL A 546 -17.97 -2.65 0.74
C VAL A 546 -19.35 -2.41 0.12
N ARG A 547 -20.20 -3.44 0.03
CA ARG A 547 -21.55 -3.30 -0.52
C ARG A 547 -22.48 -2.53 0.41
N GLU A 548 -22.42 -2.81 1.71
CA GLU A 548 -23.22 -2.09 2.71
C GLU A 548 -22.81 -0.62 2.81
N ALA A 549 -21.51 -0.32 2.69
CA ALA A 549 -21.00 1.04 2.61
C ALA A 549 -21.37 1.76 1.30
N GLY A 550 -21.61 1.01 0.22
CA GLY A 550 -21.96 1.56 -1.10
C GLY A 550 -20.79 1.71 -2.05
N LEU A 551 -19.64 1.10 -1.76
CA LEU A 551 -18.50 0.96 -2.67
C LEU A 551 -18.70 -0.16 -3.68
N SER A 552 -17.89 -0.15 -4.73
CA SER A 552 -17.87 -1.22 -5.73
C SER A 552 -17.18 -2.46 -5.19
N ASP A 553 -17.73 -3.62 -5.53
CA ASP A 553 -17.10 -4.90 -5.29
C ASP A 553 -16.05 -5.16 -6.39
N ILE A 554 -14.77 -5.04 -6.05
CA ILE A 554 -13.64 -5.11 -7.00
C ILE A 554 -13.55 -6.44 -7.76
N PHE A 555 -14.17 -7.50 -7.24
CA PHE A 555 -14.23 -8.80 -7.90
C PHE A 555 -15.33 -8.88 -8.97
N GLN A 556 -16.14 -7.83 -9.13
CA GLN A 556 -17.08 -7.74 -10.24
C GLN A 556 -16.36 -7.38 -11.53
N ALA A 557 -16.74 -8.07 -12.62
CA ALA A 557 -16.14 -7.87 -13.93
C ALA A 557 -16.20 -6.40 -14.36
N GLY A 558 -15.02 -5.82 -14.64
CA GLY A 558 -14.86 -4.44 -15.10
C GLY A 558 -14.78 -3.39 -14.00
N ALA A 559 -14.88 -3.77 -12.71
CA ALA A 559 -14.69 -2.84 -11.61
C ALA A 559 -13.27 -2.25 -11.61
N VAL A 560 -12.24 -3.10 -11.71
CA VAL A 560 -10.82 -2.68 -11.75
C VAL A 560 -10.52 -1.84 -12.99
N SER A 561 -10.97 -2.25 -14.19
CA SER A 561 -10.78 -1.47 -15.42
C SER A 561 -11.44 -0.09 -15.35
N ALA A 562 -12.64 0.01 -14.76
CA ALA A 562 -13.32 1.29 -14.58
C ALA A 562 -12.55 2.20 -13.62
N LEU A 563 -12.00 1.64 -12.54
CA LEU A 563 -11.19 2.36 -11.57
C LEU A 563 -9.87 2.85 -12.19
N ALA A 564 -9.18 1.97 -12.93
CA ALA A 564 -7.96 2.30 -13.66
C ALA A 564 -8.18 3.45 -14.66
N GLN A 565 -9.27 3.41 -15.43
CA GLN A 565 -9.61 4.49 -16.36
C GLN A 565 -9.88 5.81 -15.63
N ARG A 566 -10.64 5.78 -14.53
CA ARG A 566 -10.91 6.98 -13.72
C ARG A 566 -9.63 7.58 -13.14
N LEU A 567 -8.71 6.75 -12.66
CA LEU A 567 -7.40 7.18 -12.19
C LEU A 567 -6.56 7.77 -13.33
N GLN A 568 -6.53 7.13 -14.49
CA GLN A 568 -5.83 7.65 -15.67
C GLN A 568 -6.36 9.03 -16.08
N ASP A 569 -7.68 9.22 -16.07
CA ASP A 569 -8.32 10.50 -16.37
C ASP A 569 -7.97 11.57 -15.33
N TYR A 570 -7.98 11.19 -14.04
CA TYR A 570 -7.55 12.06 -12.94
C TYR A 570 -6.09 12.50 -13.09
N LEU A 571 -5.18 11.55 -13.31
CA LEU A 571 -3.76 11.83 -13.53
C LEU A 571 -3.58 12.75 -14.72
N ASN A 572 -4.20 12.45 -15.86
CA ASN A 572 -4.11 13.27 -17.06
C ASN A 572 -4.63 14.69 -16.85
N GLY A 573 -5.78 14.86 -16.21
CA GLY A 573 -6.46 16.14 -16.09
C GLY A 573 -5.97 17.01 -14.92
N GLN A 574 -5.83 16.42 -13.73
CA GLN A 574 -5.56 17.16 -12.50
C GLN A 574 -4.07 17.23 -12.19
N VAL A 575 -3.35 16.12 -12.34
CA VAL A 575 -1.94 16.04 -11.93
C VAL A 575 -1.01 16.43 -13.07
N TYR A 576 -1.35 15.99 -14.29
CA TYR A 576 -0.53 16.20 -15.47
C TYR A 576 -0.91 17.48 -16.22
N ASP A 577 -1.98 18.16 -15.82
CA ASP A 577 -2.51 19.39 -16.44
C ASP A 577 -2.60 19.28 -17.97
N LEU A 578 -3.02 18.10 -18.47
CA LEU A 578 -3.21 17.91 -19.90
C LEU A 578 -4.50 18.64 -20.33
N PRO A 579 -4.45 19.41 -21.42
CA PRO A 579 -5.67 20.00 -21.95
C PRO A 579 -6.63 18.90 -22.38
N GLN A 580 -7.93 19.13 -22.20
CA GLN A 580 -8.94 18.20 -22.70
C GLN A 580 -8.92 18.19 -24.24
N MET A 581 -8.23 17.20 -24.81
CA MET A 581 -8.09 17.04 -26.26
C MET A 581 -9.32 16.32 -26.80
N ALA A 582 -10.39 17.08 -27.05
CA ALA A 582 -11.70 16.54 -27.49
C ALA A 582 -11.63 15.70 -28.78
N ASP A 583 -10.59 15.85 -29.60
CA ASP A 583 -10.37 15.05 -30.80
C ASP A 583 -9.73 13.68 -30.52
N LEU A 584 -9.40 13.37 -29.27
CA LEU A 584 -9.01 12.03 -28.81
C LEU A 584 -10.18 11.24 -28.21
N GLU A 585 -11.32 11.88 -27.92
CA GLU A 585 -12.47 11.19 -27.32
C GLU A 585 -12.98 10.05 -28.21
N GLY A 586 -12.90 8.82 -27.71
CA GLY A 586 -13.27 7.60 -28.45
C GLY A 586 -12.31 7.23 -29.59
N HIS A 587 -11.15 7.88 -29.69
CA HIS A 587 -10.13 7.55 -30.69
C HIS A 587 -9.25 6.39 -30.20
N TRP A 588 -8.93 5.44 -31.08
CA TRP A 588 -8.18 4.22 -30.75
C TRP A 588 -6.76 4.47 -30.21
N SER A 589 -6.20 5.65 -30.50
CA SER A 589 -4.87 6.07 -30.03
C SER A 589 -4.93 7.02 -28.83
N SER A 590 -6.07 7.16 -28.16
CA SER A 590 -6.27 8.15 -27.10
C SER A 590 -5.23 8.00 -26.00
N ASP A 591 -5.11 6.80 -25.43
CA ASP A 591 -4.23 6.55 -24.28
C ASP A 591 -2.77 6.77 -24.66
N ALA A 592 -2.35 6.24 -25.82
CA ALA A 592 -1.01 6.47 -26.34
C ALA A 592 -0.69 7.95 -26.58
N ALA A 593 -1.66 8.71 -27.12
CA ALA A 593 -1.50 10.13 -27.40
C ALA A 593 -1.45 10.97 -26.11
N LEU A 594 -2.27 10.65 -25.12
CA LEU A 594 -2.28 11.29 -23.81
C LEU A 594 -1.00 10.97 -23.06
N PHE A 595 -0.60 9.71 -22.96
CA PHE A 595 0.65 9.29 -22.35
C PHE A 595 1.86 9.98 -23.00
N CYS A 596 1.98 9.92 -24.33
CA CYS A 596 3.05 10.61 -25.06
C CYS A 596 3.02 12.13 -24.88
N THR A 597 1.88 12.72 -24.54
CA THR A 597 1.77 14.14 -24.20
C THR A 597 2.21 14.37 -22.75
N ALA A 598 1.80 13.51 -21.80
CA ALA A 598 2.19 13.55 -20.40
C ALA A 598 3.71 13.49 -20.21
N VAL A 599 4.39 12.59 -20.92
CA VAL A 599 5.87 12.50 -20.93
C VAL A 599 6.55 13.60 -21.75
N GLY A 600 5.79 14.51 -22.37
CA GLY A 600 6.30 15.69 -23.09
C GLY A 600 6.78 15.45 -24.52
N LEU A 601 6.62 14.24 -25.07
CA LEU A 601 6.97 13.93 -26.47
C LEU A 601 6.11 14.71 -27.46
N PHE A 602 4.79 14.74 -27.23
CA PHE A 602 3.80 15.45 -28.04
C PHE A 602 3.27 16.69 -27.31
N ARG A 603 2.83 17.70 -28.08
CA ARG A 603 2.28 18.97 -27.55
C ARG A 603 0.99 19.41 -28.26
N GLY A 604 0.38 18.52 -29.03
CA GLY A 604 -0.76 18.84 -29.89
C GLY A 604 -0.45 19.89 -30.96
N ASP A 605 -1.42 20.75 -31.27
CA ASP A 605 -1.31 21.86 -32.23
C ASP A 605 -1.24 23.25 -31.59
N GLY A 606 -1.21 23.32 -30.25
CA GLY A 606 -1.23 24.57 -29.48
C GLY A 606 -2.59 25.25 -29.38
N ALA A 607 -3.65 24.66 -29.95
CA ALA A 607 -5.04 25.12 -29.84
C ALA A 607 -5.92 24.14 -29.03
N GLY A 608 -5.31 23.14 -28.38
CA GLY A 608 -5.99 22.14 -27.56
C GLY A 608 -6.38 20.87 -28.32
N SER A 609 -5.83 20.61 -29.52
CA SER A 609 -6.11 19.38 -30.29
C SER A 609 -4.84 18.57 -30.54
N PHE A 610 -4.96 17.24 -30.47
CA PHE A 610 -3.84 16.32 -30.78
C PHE A 610 -3.64 16.15 -32.28
N ARG A 611 -4.76 16.07 -33.00
CA ARG A 611 -4.94 15.73 -34.42
C ARG A 611 -4.47 14.31 -34.72
N PRO A 612 -5.10 13.27 -34.16
CA PRO A 612 -4.61 11.90 -34.25
C PRO A 612 -4.58 11.36 -35.68
N ASP A 613 -5.60 11.67 -36.49
CA ASP A 613 -5.65 11.34 -37.93
C ASP A 613 -4.76 12.25 -38.80
N GLY A 614 -4.13 13.26 -38.20
CA GLY A 614 -3.23 14.17 -38.90
C GLY A 614 -1.94 13.49 -39.30
N THR A 615 -1.40 13.83 -40.48
CA THR A 615 -0.12 13.27 -40.96
C THR A 615 1.07 13.86 -40.20
N MET A 616 2.06 13.03 -39.88
CA MET A 616 3.29 13.46 -39.21
C MET A 616 4.33 13.98 -40.21
N THR A 617 4.94 15.13 -39.89
CA THR A 617 6.04 15.72 -40.67
C THR A 617 7.42 15.24 -40.19
N ARG A 618 8.43 15.36 -41.05
CA ARG A 618 9.82 15.01 -40.73
C ARG A 618 10.38 15.83 -39.57
N ALA A 619 10.04 17.11 -39.50
CA ALA A 619 10.41 17.96 -38.36
C ALA A 619 9.81 17.44 -37.04
N GLN A 620 8.52 17.07 -37.05
CA GLN A 620 7.85 16.53 -35.86
C GLN A 620 8.46 15.20 -35.42
N MET A 621 8.65 14.26 -36.33
CA MET A 621 9.27 12.96 -36.03
C MET A 621 10.64 13.14 -35.36
N VAL A 622 11.52 13.96 -35.93
CA VAL A 622 12.87 14.15 -35.37
C VAL A 622 12.84 14.85 -34.02
N THR A 623 11.94 15.80 -33.81
CA THR A 623 11.78 16.42 -32.49
C THR A 623 11.24 15.45 -31.45
N ILE A 624 10.31 14.56 -31.80
CA ILE A 624 9.81 13.53 -30.88
C ILE A 624 10.96 12.59 -30.49
N LEU A 625 11.73 12.08 -31.45
CA LEU A 625 12.88 11.21 -31.18
C LEU A 625 13.96 11.91 -30.34
N TRP A 626 14.21 13.19 -30.59
CA TRP A 626 15.16 13.97 -29.80
C TRP A 626 14.71 14.14 -28.35
N ARG A 627 13.40 14.35 -28.12
CA ARG A 627 12.82 14.40 -26.77
C ARG A 627 12.89 13.05 -26.08
N LEU A 628 12.57 11.98 -26.80
CA LEU A 628 12.67 10.60 -26.32
C LEU A 628 14.07 10.26 -25.81
N MET A 629 15.12 10.84 -26.42
CA MET A 629 16.51 10.63 -26.01
C MET A 629 17.00 11.62 -24.93
N GLY A 630 16.12 12.36 -24.26
CA GLY A 630 16.50 13.31 -23.21
C GLY A 630 17.03 14.65 -23.73
N GLN A 631 16.62 15.06 -24.94
CA GLN A 631 16.99 16.35 -25.55
C GLN A 631 18.51 16.66 -25.59
N PRO A 632 19.36 15.72 -26.02
CA PRO A 632 20.81 15.90 -26.01
C PRO A 632 21.26 17.10 -26.84
N GLU A 633 22.21 17.86 -26.32
CA GLU A 633 22.79 18.99 -27.04
C GLU A 633 23.56 18.50 -28.29
N PRO A 634 23.38 19.12 -29.46
CA PRO A 634 24.09 18.72 -30.67
C PRO A 634 25.62 18.93 -30.55
N GLU A 635 26.40 17.85 -30.70
CA GLU A 635 27.86 17.90 -30.57
C GLU A 635 28.60 18.10 -31.91
N GLY A 636 29.67 18.91 -31.90
CA GLY A 636 30.55 19.08 -33.05
C GLY A 636 30.07 20.12 -34.08
N ALA A 637 30.59 20.04 -35.30
CA ALA A 637 30.31 21.04 -36.33
C ALA A 637 28.83 21.00 -36.76
N PRO A 638 28.14 22.15 -36.91
CA PRO A 638 26.75 22.16 -37.34
C PRO A 638 26.58 21.53 -38.72
N VAL A 639 25.64 20.60 -38.84
CA VAL A 639 25.17 20.11 -40.15
C VAL A 639 24.13 21.10 -40.66
N SER A 640 24.54 21.97 -41.58
CA SER A 640 23.65 23.01 -42.12
C SER A 640 22.78 22.49 -43.26
N PHE A 641 21.47 22.64 -43.13
CA PHE A 641 20.49 22.47 -44.20
C PHE A 641 19.95 23.84 -44.64
N THR A 642 19.80 24.03 -45.94
CA THR A 642 19.35 25.31 -46.54
C THR A 642 17.89 25.65 -46.23
N ASP A 643 17.09 24.66 -45.82
CA ASP A 643 15.68 24.79 -45.44
C ASP A 643 15.41 24.58 -43.94
N VAL A 644 16.46 24.66 -43.11
CA VAL A 644 16.36 24.69 -41.64
C VAL A 644 17.00 25.98 -41.15
N ALA A 645 16.18 26.96 -40.79
CA ALA A 645 16.67 28.25 -40.31
C ALA A 645 17.14 28.16 -38.85
N ASP A 646 18.13 28.96 -38.48
CA ASP A 646 18.60 29.02 -37.10
C ASP A 646 17.47 29.44 -36.14
N GLY A 647 17.35 28.75 -35.00
CA GLY A 647 16.38 29.06 -33.95
C GLY A 647 14.93 28.62 -34.23
N VAL A 648 14.64 27.90 -35.32
CA VAL A 648 13.34 27.23 -35.46
C VAL A 648 13.23 26.07 -34.46
N TRP A 649 12.02 25.77 -34.01
CA TRP A 649 11.75 24.84 -32.91
C TRP A 649 12.31 23.41 -33.11
N TYR A 650 12.57 22.99 -34.35
CA TYR A 650 13.17 21.69 -34.68
C TYR A 650 14.66 21.77 -35.03
N ALA A 651 15.31 22.94 -34.98
CA ALA A 651 16.68 23.12 -35.44
C ALA A 651 17.68 22.24 -34.70
N GLN A 652 17.64 22.25 -33.36
CA GLN A 652 18.52 21.44 -32.51
C GLN A 652 18.29 19.94 -32.74
N ALA A 653 17.02 19.52 -32.75
CA ALA A 653 16.66 18.12 -33.00
C ALA A 653 17.19 17.63 -34.37
N VAL A 654 17.03 18.43 -35.43
CA VAL A 654 17.56 18.10 -36.76
C VAL A 654 19.10 18.05 -36.75
N GLN A 655 19.75 18.98 -36.06
CA GLN A 655 21.20 19.00 -35.96
C GLN A 655 21.72 17.75 -35.25
N TRP A 656 21.17 17.43 -34.07
CA TRP A 656 21.49 16.23 -33.31
C TRP A 656 21.28 14.98 -34.16
N ALA A 657 20.09 14.78 -34.72
CA ALA A 657 19.75 13.57 -35.46
C ALA A 657 20.59 13.40 -36.73
N ALA A 658 21.05 14.50 -37.34
CA ALA A 658 21.97 14.45 -38.49
C ALA A 658 23.40 14.12 -38.07
N GLN A 659 23.85 14.61 -36.91
CA GLN A 659 25.19 14.35 -36.36
C GLN A 659 25.33 12.91 -35.85
N THR A 660 24.30 12.37 -35.22
CA THR A 660 24.24 10.98 -34.75
C THR A 660 23.92 9.98 -35.86
N GLY A 661 23.55 10.46 -37.05
CA GLY A 661 23.29 9.61 -38.23
C GLY A 661 21.91 8.96 -38.25
N ILE A 662 21.04 9.27 -37.28
CA ILE A 662 19.65 8.82 -37.20
C ILE A 662 18.88 9.23 -38.47
N VAL A 663 19.03 10.48 -38.89
CA VAL A 663 18.44 10.99 -40.14
C VAL A 663 19.49 11.45 -41.15
N LYS A 664 19.11 11.40 -42.43
CA LYS A 664 19.88 11.96 -43.55
C LYS A 664 19.04 13.00 -44.29
N GLY A 665 19.70 14.00 -44.86
CA GLY A 665 19.05 14.97 -45.75
C GLY A 665 18.53 14.32 -47.03
N THR A 666 17.59 14.97 -47.72
CA THR A 666 16.98 14.46 -48.95
C THR A 666 17.84 14.71 -50.21
N GLY A 667 18.97 15.39 -50.06
CA GLY A 667 19.87 15.80 -51.13
C GLY A 667 19.94 17.33 -51.25
N SER A 668 20.87 17.84 -52.07
CA SER A 668 21.01 19.29 -52.35
C SER A 668 21.12 20.19 -51.10
N ALA A 669 21.70 19.69 -50.01
CA ALA A 669 21.77 20.38 -48.71
C ALA A 669 20.39 20.75 -48.13
N ARG A 670 19.39 19.86 -48.27
CA ARG A 670 18.04 20.02 -47.74
C ARG A 670 17.65 18.90 -46.77
N PHE A 671 16.80 19.23 -45.81
CA PHE A 671 16.20 18.30 -44.85
C PHE A 671 14.72 17.97 -45.16
N GLU A 672 14.00 18.93 -45.77
CA GLU A 672 12.55 18.87 -46.02
C GLU A 672 11.71 18.72 -44.74
N PRO A 673 11.71 19.75 -43.84
CA PRO A 673 11.03 19.66 -42.54
C PRO A 673 9.51 19.43 -42.63
N ASP A 674 8.85 20.01 -43.63
CA ASP A 674 7.40 19.86 -43.87
C ASP A 674 7.04 18.61 -44.68
N GLY A 675 8.03 17.81 -45.08
CA GLY A 675 7.80 16.54 -45.77
C GLY A 675 7.06 15.56 -44.86
N LEU A 676 6.08 14.84 -45.41
CA LEU A 676 5.34 13.82 -44.67
C LEU A 676 6.21 12.58 -44.47
N VAL A 677 6.11 11.98 -43.29
CA VAL A 677 6.83 10.75 -42.94
C VAL A 677 6.03 9.55 -43.42
N THR A 678 6.72 8.60 -44.05
CA THR A 678 6.15 7.30 -44.40
C THR A 678 6.51 6.27 -43.34
N TRP A 679 5.75 5.18 -43.28
CA TRP A 679 6.04 4.04 -42.40
C TRP A 679 7.45 3.48 -42.63
N GLU A 680 7.88 3.35 -43.89
CA GLU A 680 9.23 2.87 -44.20
C GLU A 680 10.31 3.84 -43.73
N GLN A 681 10.04 5.15 -43.79
CA GLN A 681 10.96 6.15 -43.28
C GLN A 681 11.07 6.09 -41.76
N LEU A 682 9.95 5.90 -41.05
CA LEU A 682 9.97 5.75 -39.60
C LEU A 682 10.73 4.48 -39.19
N ALA A 683 10.43 3.33 -39.79
CA ALA A 683 11.08 2.06 -39.48
C ALA A 683 12.61 2.16 -39.62
N VAL A 684 13.09 2.75 -40.72
CA VAL A 684 14.53 2.97 -40.95
C VAL A 684 15.16 3.95 -39.94
N VAL A 685 14.38 4.89 -39.42
CA VAL A 685 14.87 5.85 -38.42
C VAL A 685 14.90 5.21 -37.02
N LEU A 686 13.90 4.41 -36.66
CA LEU A 686 13.87 3.67 -35.40
C LEU A 686 14.96 2.60 -35.35
N ASP A 687 15.17 1.85 -36.44
CA ASP A 687 16.28 0.89 -36.57
C ASP A 687 17.64 1.54 -36.29
N ARG A 688 17.86 2.75 -36.83
CA ARG A 688 19.09 3.51 -36.56
C ARG A 688 19.17 4.07 -35.14
N LEU A 689 18.03 4.39 -34.54
CA LEU A 689 17.97 4.87 -33.17
C LEU A 689 18.34 3.74 -32.19
N LEU A 690 17.82 2.54 -32.44
CA LEU A 690 17.99 1.35 -31.58
C LEU A 690 19.33 0.62 -31.79
N GLY A 691 19.95 0.73 -32.97
CA GLY A 691 21.27 0.14 -33.28
C GLY A 691 21.20 -1.21 -34.03
N GLU A 692 22.35 -1.72 -34.48
CA GLU A 692 22.47 -2.96 -35.28
C GLU A 692 22.17 -4.22 -34.44
N ASP A 693 20.89 -4.45 -34.10
CA ASP A 693 20.25 -5.76 -33.85
C ASP A 693 18.72 -5.63 -33.54
N SER A 694 18.06 -4.51 -33.86
CA SER A 694 16.61 -4.40 -33.63
C SER A 694 15.81 -5.11 -34.73
N ALA A 695 15.24 -6.28 -34.42
CA ALA A 695 14.31 -6.98 -35.29
C ALA A 695 12.91 -6.33 -35.26
N LEU A 696 12.76 -5.14 -35.88
CA LEU A 696 11.43 -4.59 -36.19
C LEU A 696 10.83 -5.39 -37.35
N GLY A 697 10.36 -6.61 -37.05
CA GLY A 697 9.84 -7.58 -38.00
C GLY A 697 8.32 -7.66 -38.00
N GLY A 698 7.67 -6.98 -38.95
CA GLY A 698 6.25 -7.13 -39.25
C GLY A 698 5.93 -6.62 -40.66
N GLU A 699 5.00 -7.26 -41.37
CA GLU A 699 4.51 -6.76 -42.67
C GLU A 699 3.68 -5.48 -42.43
N LEU A 700 4.30 -4.31 -42.68
CA LEU A 700 3.60 -3.02 -42.67
C LEU A 700 2.69 -2.90 -43.90
N ASP A 701 1.39 -2.87 -43.66
CA ASP A 701 0.34 -2.74 -44.66
C ASP A 701 -0.17 -1.27 -44.79
N SER A 702 -0.08 -0.81 -46.05
CA SER A 702 -0.81 0.19 -46.85
C SER A 702 -1.54 1.43 -46.27
N GLN A 703 -0.78 2.52 -45.98
CA GLN A 703 -1.20 3.90 -46.36
C GLN A 703 -0.08 4.83 -46.87
N GLY A 704 1.20 4.43 -46.83
CA GLY A 704 2.32 5.21 -47.39
C GLY A 704 2.62 6.54 -46.68
N VAL A 705 1.77 7.00 -45.75
CA VAL A 705 2.00 8.17 -44.89
C VAL A 705 1.54 7.82 -43.47
N LEU A 706 2.37 8.19 -42.50
CA LEU A 706 2.14 7.94 -41.09
C LEU A 706 1.30 9.05 -40.46
N THR A 707 0.26 8.66 -39.73
CA THR A 707 -0.56 9.55 -38.90
C THR A 707 0.07 9.77 -37.53
N ARG A 708 -0.38 10.79 -36.80
CA ARG A 708 0.08 11.09 -35.45
C ARG A 708 -0.36 10.03 -34.45
N GLY A 709 -1.57 9.47 -34.59
CA GLY A 709 -2.07 8.40 -33.73
C GLY A 709 -1.24 7.12 -33.88
N GLU A 710 -0.92 6.74 -35.11
CA GLU A 710 -0.01 5.63 -35.41
C GLU A 710 1.39 5.83 -34.83
N ALA A 711 1.92 7.06 -34.93
CA ALA A 711 3.20 7.38 -34.32
C ALA A 711 3.15 7.31 -32.78
N ALA A 712 2.07 7.82 -32.16
CA ALA A 712 1.92 7.81 -30.71
C ALA A 712 1.92 6.38 -30.15
N VAL A 713 1.18 5.45 -30.76
CA VAL A 713 1.17 4.04 -30.33
C VAL A 713 2.56 3.41 -30.44
N LEU A 714 3.30 3.65 -31.52
CA LEU A 714 4.67 3.16 -31.63
C LEU A 714 5.61 3.75 -30.57
N PHE A 715 5.49 5.05 -30.27
CA PHE A 715 6.36 5.70 -29.29
C PHE A 715 6.03 5.31 -27.85
N GLN A 716 4.75 5.10 -27.51
CA GLN A 716 4.36 4.51 -26.24
C GLN A 716 5.00 3.13 -26.09
N ARG A 717 4.86 2.25 -27.10
CA ARG A 717 5.50 0.92 -27.10
C ARG A 717 7.01 0.96 -26.94
N LEU A 718 7.68 1.94 -27.56
CA LEU A 718 9.12 2.15 -27.36
C LEU A 718 9.46 2.52 -25.90
N LEU A 719 8.64 3.36 -25.28
CA LEU A 719 8.82 3.81 -23.90
C LEU A 719 8.52 2.69 -22.90
N THR A 720 7.54 1.84 -23.18
CA THR A 720 7.11 0.74 -22.30
C THR A 720 7.81 -0.58 -22.62
N GLY A 721 8.76 -0.60 -23.56
CA GLY A 721 9.48 -1.83 -23.95
C GLY A 721 8.67 -2.84 -24.79
N ASP A 722 7.41 -2.57 -25.08
CA ASP A 722 6.48 -3.48 -25.78
C ASP A 722 6.56 -3.37 -27.32
N LEU A 723 7.74 -3.63 -27.87
CA LEU A 723 7.96 -3.67 -29.33
C LEU A 723 7.68 -5.04 -29.96
N ALA A 724 7.41 -6.07 -29.15
CA ALA A 724 7.35 -7.46 -29.59
C ALA A 724 5.95 -7.91 -30.07
N ALA A 725 4.90 -7.12 -29.84
CA ALA A 725 3.52 -7.36 -30.27
C ALA A 725 3.17 -6.70 -31.61
#